data_AF-A0A5D2WH26-F1
#
_entry.id   AF-A0A5D2WH26-F1
#
_cell.length_a   1.000
_cell.length_b   1.000
_cell.length_c   1.000
_cell.angle_alpha   90.00
_cell.angle_beta   90.00
_cell.angle_gamma   90.00
#
_symmetry.space_group_name_H-M   'P 1'
#
loop_
_entity.id
_entity.type
_entity.pdbx_description
1 polymer ?
#
loop_
_entity_poly.entity_id
_entity_poly.type
_entity_poly.pdbx_seq_one_letter_code
_entity_poly.pdbx_strand_id
1 'polypeptide(L)'
;MEDLKTELRLGELKSENLRKSLEQAKGLASSVLLFTLQWKELESHFDSIQQKIEERVAVFELREKELETTMRVSRERQEEIGLKEIELSLLSKKVDECNVELTFKEEEIDRKRKLLEECSSEFKSKNQELDLVRKWVEDCSKELSLKNKQLCSVQKLISECCEKLEGKEKQLILVEEQIRKSSNGTDALKEELECLQNSIKECSNQLDMKRTELVQSQEMVEDQRKELNENEKKLDSIKSLIQDYEEELEAKREKYEALDKSICVHAAKLDYKEKKLGSINEKIRHRLQELHSRDDELGSLQTLILRREKQLESTKEELKSVEARVKLCSKDIELKNQEFNAIQMSTEELSQELHLKEKQLSLVQISIEGCSKQLEAKEEELTSIKNSILECTKEIESKQLQLEAIQKSQEELSGTLESKEKQLDLVEKACGERLQEANMKEKHLDLLKRSLEEGLEKLETEKRQFEGRVKEFELRENRFDSVQKAVEQRSKELELKEKKQSNGLHSQASSKNPSSFFSRAVGIANTESVNSIIPNQIKTENPENFIICRASEALSADLVVGATMDGMDLQGILNKHLDEPDLRKNEVLSALQMSPDPAKFVLDLMLWISSQHKKRGGTGFEESVLKISLLMLEQLLQVSPHVQPKVKADALKLASEWKARMKLNADNSMEILGFLQFIAAFGLVSSFNRDEIFKLLGTTAQHQQARNVCQVLGFTDMIPGFIQSLIERKLYIEAVRFVCAFDCKDKCQPKQLLTLFLQDVNRVACHCCKIGKNSPEVWVMSYNSLSKRLQMNRLLL
;
A
#
# COMPACT_ATOMS: atom_id res chain seq x y z
N MET A 1 54.66 -32.42 -103.57
CA MET A 1 55.63 -32.28 -102.45
C MET A 1 55.16 -31.17 -101.51
N GLU A 2 54.64 -30.09 -102.10
CA GLU A 2 53.99 -28.95 -101.46
C GLU A 2 52.93 -29.32 -100.42
N ASP A 3 52.06 -30.31 -100.67
CA ASP A 3 50.97 -30.66 -99.74
C ASP A 3 51.49 -31.07 -98.36
N LEU A 4 52.43 -32.03 -98.31
CA LEU A 4 53.14 -32.44 -97.09
C LEU A 4 53.84 -31.26 -96.38
N LYS A 5 54.33 -30.28 -97.15
CA LYS A 5 54.99 -29.08 -96.63
C LYS A 5 53.98 -28.06 -96.07
N THR A 6 52.74 -28.06 -96.56
CA THR A 6 51.64 -27.29 -95.98
C THR A 6 51.05 -27.97 -94.74
N GLU A 7 50.90 -29.30 -94.74
CA GLU A 7 50.45 -30.04 -93.56
C GLU A 7 51.46 -29.97 -92.41
N LEU A 8 52.77 -30.08 -92.68
CA LEU A 8 53.82 -29.91 -91.68
C LEU A 8 53.72 -28.52 -91.03
N ARG A 9 53.65 -27.45 -91.85
CA ARG A 9 53.48 -26.07 -91.36
C ARG A 9 52.18 -25.85 -90.60
N LEU A 10 51.09 -26.51 -91.00
CA LEU A 10 49.82 -26.46 -90.28
C LEU A 10 49.91 -27.20 -88.93
N GLY A 11 50.66 -28.29 -88.86
CA GLY A 11 50.98 -29.01 -87.62
C GLY A 11 51.85 -28.18 -86.68
N GLU A 12 52.91 -27.55 -87.19
CA GLU A 12 53.77 -26.61 -86.46
C GLU A 12 52.96 -25.43 -85.91
N LEU A 13 52.12 -24.81 -86.73
CA LEU A 13 51.24 -23.69 -86.32
C LEU A 13 50.22 -24.11 -85.26
N LYS A 14 49.60 -25.29 -85.41
CA LYS A 14 48.68 -25.85 -84.41
C LYS A 14 49.39 -26.18 -83.09
N SER A 15 50.59 -26.76 -83.15
CA SER A 15 51.42 -27.08 -81.98
C SER A 15 51.84 -25.82 -81.23
N GLU A 16 52.31 -24.79 -81.94
CA GLU A 16 52.72 -23.52 -81.33
C GLU A 16 51.52 -22.72 -80.79
N ASN A 17 50.34 -22.79 -81.42
CA ASN A 17 49.11 -22.22 -80.86
C ASN A 17 48.65 -22.98 -79.61
N LEU A 18 48.66 -24.32 -79.61
CA LEU A 18 48.36 -25.13 -78.43
C LEU A 18 49.35 -24.86 -77.29
N ARG A 19 50.64 -24.68 -77.60
CA ARG A 19 51.69 -24.28 -76.65
C ARG A 19 51.41 -22.90 -76.05
N LYS A 20 51.04 -21.90 -76.88
CA LYS A 20 50.62 -20.57 -76.40
C LYS A 20 49.38 -20.65 -75.50
N SER A 21 48.35 -21.39 -75.90
CA SER A 21 47.13 -21.59 -75.10
C SER A 21 47.39 -22.33 -73.79
N LEU A 22 48.29 -23.33 -73.79
CA LEU A 22 48.70 -24.04 -72.59
C LEU A 22 49.49 -23.13 -71.63
N GLU A 23 50.38 -22.28 -72.14
CA GLU A 23 51.13 -21.35 -71.29
C GLU A 23 50.24 -20.21 -70.75
N GLN A 24 49.26 -19.75 -71.54
CA GLN A 24 48.18 -18.89 -71.04
C GLN A 24 47.33 -19.57 -69.96
N ALA A 25 46.96 -20.84 -70.14
CA ALA A 25 46.22 -21.60 -69.14
C ALA A 25 47.01 -21.81 -67.84
N LYS A 26 48.33 -22.06 -67.92
CA LYS A 26 49.21 -22.08 -66.73
C LYS A 26 49.35 -20.72 -66.06
N GLY A 27 49.46 -19.63 -66.84
CA GLY A 27 49.51 -18.27 -66.32
C GLY A 27 48.22 -17.91 -65.55
N LEU A 28 47.07 -18.25 -66.14
CA LEU A 28 45.76 -18.12 -65.49
C LEU A 28 45.67 -18.98 -64.24
N ALA A 29 46.03 -20.27 -64.30
CA ALA A 29 46.05 -21.16 -63.13
C ALA A 29 46.96 -20.63 -62.00
N SER A 30 48.13 -20.09 -62.34
CA SER A 30 49.04 -19.46 -61.38
C SER A 30 48.44 -18.20 -60.75
N SER A 31 47.74 -17.38 -61.54
CA SER A 31 47.02 -16.20 -61.03
C SER A 31 45.83 -16.56 -60.13
N VAL A 32 45.11 -17.65 -60.44
CA VAL A 32 44.01 -18.17 -59.61
C VAL A 32 44.53 -18.77 -58.31
N LEU A 33 45.65 -19.49 -58.34
CA LEU A 33 46.31 -19.99 -57.13
C LEU A 33 46.83 -18.84 -56.25
N LEU A 34 47.44 -17.81 -56.84
CA LEU A 34 47.88 -16.61 -56.11
C LEU A 34 46.68 -15.87 -55.50
N PHE A 35 45.61 -15.66 -56.27
CA PHE A 35 44.37 -15.05 -55.78
C PHE A 35 43.74 -15.87 -54.65
N THR A 36 43.77 -17.21 -54.74
CA THR A 36 43.24 -18.11 -53.70
C THR A 36 44.06 -18.02 -52.41
N LEU A 37 45.39 -17.87 -52.51
CA LEU A 37 46.27 -17.62 -51.37
C LEU A 37 46.01 -16.25 -50.74
N GLN A 38 45.90 -15.19 -51.56
CA GLN A 38 45.57 -13.84 -51.10
C GLN A 38 44.17 -13.74 -50.47
N TRP A 39 43.20 -14.44 -51.04
CA TRP A 39 41.84 -14.55 -50.51
C TRP A 39 41.85 -15.24 -49.14
N LYS A 40 42.59 -16.35 -49.00
CA LYS A 40 42.73 -17.05 -47.71
C LYS A 40 43.52 -16.26 -46.66
N GLU A 41 44.49 -15.45 -47.07
CA GLU A 41 45.18 -14.50 -46.22
C GLU A 41 44.23 -13.38 -45.75
N LEU A 42 43.35 -12.91 -46.64
CA LEU A 42 42.32 -11.92 -46.35
C LEU A 42 41.22 -12.48 -45.43
N GLU A 43 40.75 -13.72 -45.64
CA GLU A 43 39.85 -14.46 -44.74
C GLU A 43 40.46 -14.56 -43.34
N SER A 44 41.69 -15.07 -43.23
CA SER A 44 42.44 -15.17 -41.96
C SER A 44 42.61 -13.80 -41.27
N HIS A 45 42.78 -12.72 -42.03
CA HIS A 45 42.84 -11.37 -41.50
C HIS A 45 41.47 -10.85 -41.01
N PHE A 46 40.38 -11.18 -41.71
CA PHE A 46 39.02 -10.89 -41.25
C PHE A 46 38.65 -11.69 -39.99
N ASP A 47 38.96 -12.99 -39.95
CA ASP A 47 38.79 -13.84 -38.75
C ASP A 47 39.56 -13.24 -37.55
N SER A 48 40.80 -12.80 -37.78
CA SER A 48 41.63 -12.15 -36.76
C SER A 48 41.13 -10.76 -36.36
N ILE A 49 40.35 -10.07 -37.20
CA ILE A 49 39.64 -8.83 -36.84
C ILE A 49 38.39 -9.16 -36.02
N GLN A 50 37.59 -10.14 -36.47
CA GLN A 50 36.37 -10.58 -35.79
C GLN A 50 36.69 -11.06 -34.37
N GLN A 51 37.68 -11.94 -34.19
CA GLN A 51 38.12 -12.39 -32.87
C GLN A 51 38.51 -11.21 -31.97
N LYS A 52 39.26 -10.22 -32.48
CA LYS A 52 39.64 -9.02 -31.70
C LYS A 52 38.45 -8.09 -31.40
N ILE A 53 37.38 -8.13 -32.18
CA ILE A 53 36.13 -7.43 -31.90
C ILE A 53 35.35 -8.19 -30.82
N GLU A 54 35.21 -9.51 -30.92
CA GLU A 54 34.56 -10.37 -29.94
C GLU A 54 35.25 -10.30 -28.56
N GLU A 55 36.58 -10.39 -28.53
CA GLU A 55 37.40 -10.18 -27.32
C GLU A 55 37.15 -8.79 -26.69
N ARG A 56 37.04 -7.74 -27.52
CA ARG A 56 36.73 -6.38 -27.04
C ARG A 56 35.30 -6.27 -26.53
N VAL A 57 34.32 -6.86 -27.20
CA VAL A 57 32.92 -6.88 -26.76
C VAL A 57 32.80 -7.59 -25.40
N ALA A 58 33.43 -8.75 -25.23
CA ALA A 58 33.48 -9.45 -23.95
C ALA A 58 34.13 -8.62 -22.83
N VAL A 59 35.22 -7.89 -23.13
CA VAL A 59 35.85 -6.96 -22.18
C VAL A 59 34.96 -5.75 -21.87
N PHE A 60 34.21 -5.22 -22.84
CA PHE A 60 33.24 -4.15 -22.61
C PHE A 60 32.05 -4.62 -21.77
N GLU A 61 31.48 -5.79 -22.05
CA GLU A 61 30.42 -6.40 -21.24
C GLU A 61 30.85 -6.66 -19.79
N LEU A 62 32.08 -7.17 -19.58
CA LEU A 62 32.63 -7.36 -18.25
C LEU A 62 32.77 -6.01 -17.53
N ARG A 63 33.30 -5.00 -18.22
CA ARG A 63 33.50 -3.67 -17.65
C ARG A 63 32.20 -2.89 -17.41
N GLU A 64 31.15 -3.17 -18.18
CA GLU A 64 29.79 -2.69 -17.96
C GLU A 64 29.20 -3.31 -16.70
N LYS A 65 29.36 -4.63 -16.51
CA LYS A 65 28.95 -5.34 -15.27
C LYS A 65 29.75 -4.89 -14.05
N GLU A 66 31.05 -4.59 -14.18
CA GLU A 66 31.89 -3.96 -13.16
C GLU A 66 31.43 -2.52 -12.84
N LEU A 67 31.08 -1.74 -13.87
CA LEU A 67 30.58 -0.37 -13.70
C LEU A 67 29.22 -0.36 -13.01
N GLU A 68 28.28 -1.22 -13.42
CA GLU A 68 26.95 -1.31 -12.80
C GLU A 68 27.01 -1.81 -11.36
N THR A 69 27.85 -2.82 -11.06
CA THR A 69 28.08 -3.23 -9.66
C THR A 69 28.75 -2.12 -8.83
N THR A 70 29.68 -1.36 -9.41
CA THR A 70 30.28 -0.18 -8.76
C THR A 70 29.25 0.93 -8.53
N MET A 71 28.36 1.21 -9.50
CA MET A 71 27.27 2.17 -9.37
C MET A 71 26.23 1.73 -8.33
N ARG A 72 25.94 0.42 -8.23
CA ARG A 72 25.05 -0.12 -7.20
C ARG A 72 25.65 0.05 -5.81
N VAL A 73 26.91 -0.32 -5.61
CA VAL A 73 27.64 -0.09 -4.33
C VAL A 73 27.78 1.40 -4.01
N SER A 74 27.94 2.27 -5.00
CA SER A 74 27.95 3.72 -4.80
C SER A 74 26.58 4.26 -4.35
N ARG A 75 25.48 3.71 -4.90
CA ARG A 75 24.10 4.03 -4.49
C ARG A 75 23.80 3.54 -3.07
N GLU A 76 24.12 2.27 -2.78
CA GLU A 76 24.02 1.67 -1.44
C GLU A 76 24.76 2.53 -0.39
N ARG A 77 25.96 3.01 -0.71
CA ARG A 77 26.73 3.94 0.14
C ARG A 77 26.12 5.33 0.24
N GLN A 78 25.53 5.88 -0.83
CA GLN A 78 24.88 7.18 -0.78
C GLN A 78 23.61 7.14 0.08
N GLU A 79 22.87 6.03 0.06
CA GLU A 79 21.74 5.76 0.94
C GLU A 79 22.21 5.60 2.41
N GLU A 80 23.30 4.88 2.65
CA GLU A 80 23.93 4.75 3.98
C GLU A 80 24.44 6.11 4.52
N ILE A 81 25.03 6.95 3.66
CA ILE A 81 25.46 8.32 4.00
C ILE A 81 24.23 9.17 4.35
N GLY A 82 23.16 9.16 3.54
CA GLY A 82 21.94 9.91 3.84
C GLY A 82 21.29 9.50 5.17
N LEU A 83 21.30 8.20 5.50
CA LEU A 83 20.84 7.72 6.82
C LEU A 83 21.73 8.24 7.96
N LYS A 84 23.05 8.25 7.78
CA LYS A 84 24.01 8.81 8.77
C LYS A 84 23.91 10.33 8.89
N GLU A 85 23.62 11.06 7.82
CA GLU A 85 23.38 12.50 7.85
C GLU A 85 22.08 12.83 8.61
N ILE A 86 21.03 12.02 8.44
CA ILE A 86 19.80 12.12 9.24
C ILE A 86 20.07 11.79 10.71
N GLU A 87 20.84 10.73 11.00
CA GLU A 87 21.23 10.37 12.37
C GLU A 87 22.07 11.47 13.03
N LEU A 88 23.07 12.01 12.35
CA LEU A 88 23.90 13.14 12.81
C LEU A 88 23.08 14.42 12.98
N SER A 89 22.10 14.70 12.11
CA SER A 89 21.17 15.83 12.29
C SER A 89 20.30 15.67 13.54
N LEU A 90 19.83 14.46 13.82
CA LEU A 90 19.06 14.13 15.02
C LEU A 90 19.93 14.14 16.28
N LEU A 91 21.19 13.73 16.18
CA LEU A 91 22.17 13.82 17.26
C LEU A 91 22.56 15.27 17.55
N SER A 92 22.76 16.10 16.52
CA SER A 92 23.02 17.55 16.66
C SER A 92 21.87 18.21 17.40
N LYS A 93 20.62 17.99 16.98
CA LYS A 93 19.44 18.54 17.67
C LYS A 93 19.37 18.14 19.14
N LYS A 94 19.70 16.88 19.48
CA LYS A 94 19.81 16.44 20.87
C LYS A 94 20.95 17.11 21.64
N VAL A 95 22.08 17.38 20.98
CA VAL A 95 23.19 18.15 21.56
C VAL A 95 22.77 19.60 21.78
N ASP A 96 22.05 20.22 20.84
CA ASP A 96 21.50 21.57 20.98
C ASP A 96 20.46 21.66 22.12
N GLU A 97 19.56 20.66 22.22
CA GLU A 97 18.62 20.49 23.33
C GLU A 97 19.34 20.33 24.68
N CYS A 98 20.38 19.49 24.74
CA CYS A 98 21.21 19.31 25.95
C CYS A 98 22.00 20.57 26.30
N ASN A 99 22.47 21.33 25.31
CA ASN A 99 23.18 22.59 25.53
C ASN A 99 22.24 23.66 26.12
N VAL A 100 20.98 23.72 25.66
CA VAL A 100 19.95 24.60 26.25
C VAL A 100 19.57 24.17 27.67
N GLU A 101 19.49 22.86 27.96
CA GLU A 101 19.31 22.42 29.36
C GLU A 101 20.54 22.74 30.22
N LEU A 102 21.77 22.58 29.70
CA LEU A 102 23.00 22.92 30.41
C LEU A 102 23.09 24.41 30.74
N THR A 103 22.86 25.32 29.79
CA THR A 103 22.88 26.77 30.08
C THR A 103 21.79 27.15 31.08
N PHE A 104 20.60 26.57 30.97
CA PHE A 104 19.55 26.74 31.99
C PHE A 104 20.01 26.26 33.38
N LYS A 105 20.73 25.15 33.47
CA LYS A 105 21.26 24.63 34.75
C LYS A 105 22.43 25.47 35.29
N GLU A 106 23.28 26.01 34.43
CA GLU A 106 24.32 26.97 34.81
C GLU A 106 23.70 28.25 35.38
N GLU A 107 22.67 28.81 34.72
CA GLU A 107 21.88 29.90 35.28
C GLU A 107 21.20 29.53 36.61
N GLU A 108 20.57 28.36 36.70
CA GLU A 108 19.92 27.90 37.94
C GLU A 108 20.93 27.79 39.10
N ILE A 109 22.17 27.38 38.81
CA ILE A 109 23.29 27.33 39.75
C ILE A 109 23.77 28.74 40.12
N ASP A 110 23.91 29.66 39.17
CA ASP A 110 24.38 31.02 39.42
C ASP A 110 23.35 31.85 40.20
N ARG A 111 22.06 31.70 39.90
CA ARG A 111 20.94 32.24 40.70
C ARG A 111 21.01 31.73 42.14
N LYS A 112 21.26 30.42 42.35
CA LYS A 112 21.45 29.82 43.69
C LYS A 112 22.73 30.32 44.38
N ARG A 113 23.84 30.49 43.66
CA ARG A 113 25.11 31.02 44.20
C ARG A 113 24.94 32.45 44.69
N LYS A 114 24.20 33.28 43.95
CA LYS A 114 23.87 34.65 44.35
C LYS A 114 23.01 34.68 45.62
N LEU A 115 21.92 33.90 45.67
CA LEU A 115 21.08 33.76 46.87
C LEU A 115 21.88 33.22 48.08
N LEU A 116 22.87 32.35 47.86
CA LEU A 116 23.74 31.85 48.91
C LEU A 116 24.68 32.93 49.46
N GLU A 117 25.25 33.81 48.63
CA GLU A 117 26.08 34.92 49.13
C GLU A 117 25.23 36.02 49.78
N GLU A 118 24.02 36.29 49.28
CA GLU A 118 23.04 37.16 49.95
C GLU A 118 22.70 36.62 51.36
N CYS A 119 22.36 35.32 51.48
CA CYS A 119 22.11 34.66 52.76
C CYS A 119 23.34 34.61 53.68
N SER A 120 24.54 34.41 53.10
CA SER A 120 25.84 34.50 53.79
C SER A 120 26.06 35.90 54.38
N SER A 121 25.69 36.97 53.65
CA SER A 121 25.76 38.35 54.13
C SER A 121 24.73 38.66 55.22
N GLU A 122 23.48 38.20 55.09
CA GLU A 122 22.43 38.34 56.11
C GLU A 122 22.82 37.58 57.38
N PHE A 123 23.41 36.38 57.27
CA PHE A 123 23.92 35.61 58.41
C PHE A 123 25.10 36.31 59.11
N LYS A 124 26.08 36.84 58.37
CA LYS A 124 27.19 37.63 58.93
C LYS A 124 26.66 38.83 59.73
N SER A 125 25.69 39.57 59.17
CA SER A 125 25.04 40.70 59.84
C SER A 125 24.26 40.28 61.10
N LYS A 126 23.47 39.19 61.01
CA LYS A 126 22.72 38.67 62.17
C LYS A 126 23.62 38.12 63.27
N ASN A 127 24.79 37.58 62.95
CA ASN A 127 25.76 37.18 63.98
C ASN A 127 26.33 38.42 64.72
N GLN A 128 26.61 39.51 64.01
CA GLN A 128 27.04 40.78 64.62
C GLN A 128 25.95 41.36 65.54
N GLU A 129 24.67 41.31 65.14
CA GLU A 129 23.54 41.68 66.01
C GLU A 129 23.49 40.79 67.27
N LEU A 130 23.67 39.48 67.13
CA LEU A 130 23.67 38.54 68.26
C LEU A 130 24.84 38.76 69.22
N ASP A 131 26.01 39.14 68.73
CA ASP A 131 27.17 39.47 69.57
C ASP A 131 26.95 40.77 70.35
N LEU A 132 26.28 41.77 69.75
CA LEU A 132 25.84 42.99 70.46
C LEU A 132 24.78 42.69 71.53
N VAL A 133 23.80 41.84 71.22
CA VAL A 133 22.78 41.41 72.21
C VAL A 133 23.42 40.60 73.35
N ARG A 134 24.38 39.71 73.05
CA ARG A 134 25.11 38.96 74.08
C ARG A 134 25.85 39.91 75.03
N LYS A 135 26.53 40.93 74.50
CA LYS A 135 27.20 41.97 75.31
C LYS A 135 26.21 42.73 76.19
N TRP A 136 25.04 43.12 75.67
CA TRP A 136 24.02 43.80 76.47
C TRP A 136 23.48 42.93 77.61
N VAL A 137 23.22 41.64 77.36
CA VAL A 137 22.82 40.68 78.41
C VAL A 137 23.92 40.49 79.46
N GLU A 138 25.18 40.43 79.03
CA GLU A 138 26.36 40.38 79.92
C GLU A 138 26.43 41.62 80.83
N ASP A 139 26.09 42.82 80.34
CA ASP A 139 26.09 44.06 81.12
C ASP A 139 24.88 44.15 82.07
N CYS A 140 23.68 43.77 81.63
CA CYS A 140 22.49 43.66 82.49
C CYS A 140 22.69 42.61 83.62
N SER A 141 23.41 41.52 83.36
CA SER A 141 23.76 40.51 84.37
C SER A 141 24.66 41.09 85.47
N LYS A 142 25.65 41.91 85.10
CA LYS A 142 26.50 42.65 86.07
C LYS A 142 25.67 43.58 86.95
N GLU A 143 24.76 44.36 86.35
CA GLU A 143 23.88 45.27 87.08
C GLU A 143 22.93 44.53 88.04
N LEU A 144 22.32 43.44 87.59
CA LEU A 144 21.48 42.58 88.44
C LEU A 144 22.27 42.06 89.66
N SER A 145 23.53 41.65 89.46
CA SER A 145 24.41 41.21 90.55
C SER A 145 24.70 42.31 91.57
N LEU A 146 24.82 43.57 91.11
CA LEU A 146 25.03 44.74 91.97
C LEU A 146 23.76 45.06 92.76
N LYS A 147 22.58 45.01 92.11
CA LYS A 147 21.29 45.19 92.77
C LYS A 147 21.01 44.11 93.81
N ASN A 148 21.35 42.85 93.54
CA ASN A 148 21.21 41.76 94.50
C ASN A 148 22.14 41.94 95.72
N LYS A 149 23.38 42.40 95.52
CA LYS A 149 24.29 42.78 96.63
C LYS A 149 23.73 43.93 97.48
N GLN A 150 23.14 44.95 96.84
CA GLN A 150 22.44 46.04 97.55
C GLN A 150 21.27 45.52 98.38
N LEU A 151 20.47 44.60 97.84
CA LEU A 151 19.33 43.98 98.53
C LEU A 151 19.78 43.21 99.79
N CYS A 152 20.83 42.39 99.70
CA CYS A 152 21.37 41.68 100.86
C CYS A 152 21.84 42.62 101.99
N SER A 153 22.42 43.77 101.65
CA SER A 153 22.80 44.80 102.65
C SER A 153 21.59 45.39 103.37
N VAL A 154 20.51 45.70 102.64
CA VAL A 154 19.25 46.18 103.23
C VAL A 154 18.60 45.11 104.11
N GLN A 155 18.59 43.86 103.65
CA GLN A 155 18.00 42.73 104.37
C GLN A 155 18.71 42.45 105.70
N LYS A 156 20.05 42.63 105.75
CA LYS A 156 20.84 42.57 106.99
C LYS A 156 20.47 43.68 107.98
N LEU A 157 20.34 44.92 107.50
CA LEU A 157 19.93 46.06 108.34
C LEU A 157 18.53 45.87 108.94
N ILE A 158 17.60 45.21 108.23
CA ILE A 158 16.27 44.88 108.76
C ILE A 158 16.37 43.89 109.93
N SER A 159 17.18 42.82 109.81
CA SER A 159 17.42 41.87 110.93
C SER A 159 17.98 42.58 112.17
N GLU A 160 18.98 43.43 111.97
CA GLU A 160 19.60 44.23 113.04
C GLU A 160 18.65 45.26 113.68
N CYS A 161 17.50 45.56 113.07
CA CYS A 161 16.45 46.37 113.66
C CYS A 161 15.45 45.54 114.46
N CYS A 162 15.10 44.33 114.01
CA CYS A 162 14.21 43.41 114.72
C CYS A 162 14.80 42.98 116.07
N GLU A 163 16.07 42.58 116.11
CA GLU A 163 16.78 42.16 117.34
C GLU A 163 16.81 43.28 118.41
N LYS A 164 16.86 44.54 117.98
CA LYS A 164 16.86 45.71 118.89
C LYS A 164 15.49 46.03 119.49
N LEU A 165 14.40 45.64 118.83
CA LEU A 165 13.04 45.75 119.38
C LEU A 165 12.81 44.68 120.46
N GLU A 166 13.12 43.43 120.13
CA GLU A 166 12.98 42.28 121.03
C GLU A 166 13.84 42.43 122.31
N GLY A 167 14.99 43.10 122.20
CA GLY A 167 15.85 43.45 123.33
C GLY A 167 15.28 44.52 124.28
N LYS A 168 14.39 45.41 123.81
CA LYS A 168 13.71 46.40 124.66
C LYS A 168 12.49 45.82 125.38
N GLU A 169 11.74 44.97 124.70
CA GLU A 169 10.58 44.27 125.26
C GLU A 169 10.95 43.47 126.52
N LYS A 170 12.12 42.80 126.49
CA LYS A 170 12.67 42.02 127.61
C LYS A 170 13.17 42.89 128.79
N GLN A 171 13.36 44.19 128.62
CA GLN A 171 13.67 45.10 129.74
C GLN A 171 12.42 45.54 130.50
N LEU A 172 11.25 45.60 129.84
CA LEU A 172 9.99 46.03 130.46
C LEU A 172 9.54 45.05 131.56
N ILE A 173 9.55 43.76 131.23
CA ILE A 173 9.15 42.64 132.11
C ILE A 173 10.01 42.60 133.39
N LEU A 174 11.29 42.98 133.30
CA LEU A 174 12.21 43.00 134.43
C LEU A 174 11.91 44.10 135.46
N VAL A 175 11.26 45.20 135.05
CA VAL A 175 10.84 46.28 135.96
C VAL A 175 9.59 45.89 136.75
N GLU A 176 8.64 45.21 136.11
CA GLU A 176 7.38 44.76 136.74
C GLU A 176 7.63 43.67 137.80
N GLU A 177 8.55 42.74 137.53
CA GLU A 177 8.96 41.67 138.43
C GLU A 177 9.67 42.17 139.72
N GLN A 178 10.24 43.39 139.66
CA GLN A 178 10.98 44.04 140.75
C GLN A 178 10.04 44.67 141.80
N ILE A 179 8.91 45.25 141.36
CA ILE A 179 7.94 45.95 142.23
C ILE A 179 7.22 44.97 143.17
N ARG A 180 7.10 43.69 142.78
CA ARG A 180 6.33 42.67 143.51
C ARG A 180 6.99 42.12 144.79
N LYS A 181 8.15 42.66 145.23
CA LYS A 181 8.99 42.01 146.26
C LYS A 181 9.35 42.85 147.51
N SER A 182 8.77 44.04 147.72
CA SER A 182 9.20 44.92 148.83
C SER A 182 8.10 45.77 149.50
N SER A 183 7.28 45.15 150.37
CA SER A 183 6.68 45.85 151.54
C SER A 183 6.01 44.91 152.57
N ASN A 184 6.82 44.29 153.43
CA ASN A 184 6.46 44.00 154.83
C ASN A 184 7.52 44.70 155.71
N GLY A 185 7.21 45.40 156.79
CA GLY A 185 5.89 45.72 157.35
C GLY A 185 5.94 46.04 158.84
N THR A 186 6.56 47.17 159.22
CA THR A 186 6.64 47.73 160.59
C THR A 186 6.65 49.28 160.48
N ASP A 187 6.38 50.11 161.50
CA ASP A 187 6.40 49.95 162.96
C ASP A 187 5.29 50.75 163.69
N ALA A 188 4.89 50.27 164.87
CA ALA A 188 4.41 51.07 166.02
C ALA A 188 3.25 52.09 165.85
N LEU A 189 2.09 51.63 165.37
CA LEU A 189 0.72 52.07 165.73
C LEU A 189 0.58 53.29 166.68
N LYS A 190 0.36 54.49 166.13
CA LYS A 190 -0.74 55.38 166.60
C LYS A 190 -1.10 56.59 165.74
N GLU A 191 -0.18 57.12 164.93
CA GLU A 191 -0.44 58.33 164.11
C GLU A 191 -1.07 58.02 162.73
N GLU A 192 -1.22 56.74 162.39
CA GLU A 192 -1.66 56.25 161.07
C GLU A 192 -3.12 56.60 160.71
N LEU A 193 -3.99 56.83 161.71
CA LEU A 193 -5.45 56.90 161.50
C LEU A 193 -5.91 58.10 160.66
N GLU A 194 -5.16 59.21 160.67
CA GLU A 194 -5.46 60.41 159.88
C GLU A 194 -4.82 60.36 158.48
N CYS A 195 -3.75 59.58 158.30
CA CYS A 195 -3.11 59.36 157.00
C CYS A 195 -3.93 58.39 156.12
N LEU A 196 -4.44 57.30 156.71
CA LEU A 196 -5.16 56.25 155.98
C LEU A 196 -6.42 56.75 155.24
N GLN A 197 -7.12 57.76 155.75
CA GLN A 197 -8.29 58.34 155.07
C GLN A 197 -7.94 58.98 153.71
N ASN A 198 -6.74 59.56 153.58
CA ASN A 198 -6.29 60.15 152.32
C ASN A 198 -5.84 59.07 151.32
N SER A 199 -5.12 58.05 151.77
CA SER A 199 -4.70 56.92 150.93
C SER A 199 -5.87 56.09 150.40
N ILE A 200 -6.95 55.91 151.19
CA ILE A 200 -8.18 55.23 150.73
C ILE A 200 -8.84 56.01 149.58
N LYS A 201 -8.84 57.35 149.65
CA LYS A 201 -9.39 58.21 148.60
C LYS A 201 -8.58 58.11 147.30
N GLU A 202 -7.25 58.05 147.42
CA GLU A 202 -6.35 57.83 146.29
C GLU A 202 -6.53 56.44 145.66
N CYS A 203 -6.66 55.38 146.47
CA CYS A 203 -7.01 54.05 145.97
C CYS A 203 -8.37 54.02 145.24
N SER A 204 -9.37 54.78 145.70
CA SER A 204 -10.66 54.89 145.00
C SER A 204 -10.50 55.50 143.62
N ASN A 205 -9.75 56.61 143.51
CA ASN A 205 -9.48 57.27 142.23
C ASN A 205 -8.79 56.32 141.23
N GLN A 206 -7.78 55.56 141.69
CA GLN A 206 -7.05 54.61 140.85
C GLN A 206 -7.92 53.40 140.45
N LEU A 207 -8.81 52.94 141.33
CA LEU A 207 -9.75 51.85 141.03
C LEU A 207 -10.81 52.29 140.02
N ASP A 208 -11.32 53.52 140.11
CA ASP A 208 -12.26 54.06 139.12
C ASP A 208 -11.57 54.38 137.78
N MET A 209 -10.29 54.81 137.76
CA MET A 209 -9.48 54.84 136.54
C MET A 209 -9.37 53.46 135.90
N LYS A 210 -9.01 52.41 136.66
CA LYS A 210 -8.94 51.04 136.16
C LYS A 210 -10.30 50.48 135.72
N ARG A 211 -11.42 50.94 136.29
CA ARG A 211 -12.75 50.70 135.73
C ARG A 211 -12.92 51.33 134.36
N THR A 212 -12.53 52.59 134.16
CA THR A 212 -12.68 53.25 132.84
C THR A 212 -11.80 52.60 131.77
N GLU A 213 -10.57 52.20 132.10
CA GLU A 213 -9.71 51.40 131.19
C GLU A 213 -10.33 50.03 130.86
N LEU A 214 -10.95 49.36 131.85
CA LEU A 214 -11.61 48.08 131.65
C LEU A 214 -12.87 48.20 130.78
N VAL A 215 -13.66 49.28 130.93
CA VAL A 215 -14.82 49.56 130.08
C VAL A 215 -14.39 49.83 128.64
N GLN A 216 -13.37 50.66 128.42
CA GLN A 216 -12.81 50.89 127.08
C GLN A 216 -12.27 49.59 126.44
N SER A 217 -11.65 48.73 127.25
CA SER A 217 -11.19 47.41 126.80
C SER A 217 -12.36 46.48 126.44
N GLN A 218 -13.48 46.55 127.16
CA GLN A 218 -14.71 45.80 126.86
C GLN A 218 -15.40 46.31 125.59
N GLU A 219 -15.47 47.63 125.38
CA GLU A 219 -16.01 48.23 124.15
C GLU A 219 -15.19 47.80 122.93
N MET A 220 -13.86 47.85 123.01
CA MET A 220 -12.96 47.38 121.93
C MET A 220 -13.15 45.89 121.60
N VAL A 221 -13.33 45.03 122.61
CA VAL A 221 -13.60 43.60 122.41
C VAL A 221 -14.97 43.36 121.79
N GLU A 222 -15.99 44.14 122.17
CA GLU A 222 -17.34 44.03 121.61
C GLU A 222 -17.40 44.56 120.15
N ASP A 223 -16.57 45.55 119.78
CA ASP A 223 -16.42 45.98 118.39
C ASP A 223 -15.68 44.95 117.53
N GLN A 224 -14.59 44.35 118.04
CA GLN A 224 -13.94 43.20 117.39
C GLN A 224 -14.93 42.02 117.20
N ARG A 225 -15.82 41.80 118.17
CA ARG A 225 -16.88 40.76 118.10
C ARG A 225 -17.89 41.03 116.98
N LYS A 226 -18.23 42.30 116.72
CA LYS A 226 -19.10 42.70 115.59
C LYS A 226 -18.40 42.47 114.26
N GLU A 227 -17.14 42.88 114.12
CA GLU A 227 -16.36 42.69 112.89
C GLU A 227 -16.21 41.19 112.55
N LEU A 228 -15.96 40.34 113.55
CA LEU A 228 -15.84 38.90 113.37
C LEU A 228 -17.15 38.27 112.85
N ASN A 229 -18.29 38.67 113.41
CA ASN A 229 -19.65 38.28 112.95
C ASN A 229 -19.98 38.79 111.53
N GLU A 230 -19.50 39.97 111.15
CA GLU A 230 -19.60 40.42 109.75
C GLU A 230 -18.71 39.61 108.81
N ASN A 231 -17.50 39.25 109.23
CA ASN A 231 -16.56 38.47 108.43
C ASN A 231 -17.02 37.00 108.30
N GLU A 232 -17.71 36.45 109.29
CA GLU A 232 -18.41 35.16 109.22
C GLU A 232 -19.52 35.18 108.15
N LYS A 233 -20.37 36.23 108.12
CA LYS A 233 -21.37 36.42 107.06
C LYS A 233 -20.77 36.57 105.66
N LYS A 234 -19.64 37.30 105.54
CA LYS A 234 -18.89 37.42 104.27
C LYS A 234 -18.35 36.05 103.83
N LEU A 235 -17.84 35.24 104.76
CA LEU A 235 -17.36 33.89 104.49
C LEU A 235 -18.48 32.96 104.00
N ASP A 236 -19.67 33.02 104.60
CA ASP A 236 -20.82 32.22 104.15
C ASP A 236 -21.34 32.66 102.77
N SER A 237 -21.34 33.97 102.48
CA SER A 237 -21.64 34.47 101.13
C SER A 237 -20.62 33.97 100.09
N ILE A 238 -19.35 33.80 100.47
CA ILE A 238 -18.32 33.23 99.58
C ILE A 238 -18.52 31.73 99.39
N LYS A 239 -18.90 30.97 100.44
CA LYS A 239 -19.24 29.54 100.33
C LYS A 239 -20.38 29.31 99.33
N SER A 240 -21.44 30.12 99.39
CA SER A 240 -22.56 30.04 98.44
C SER A 240 -22.08 30.25 97.00
N LEU A 241 -21.25 31.27 96.75
CA LEU A 241 -20.74 31.57 95.42
C LEU A 241 -19.80 30.47 94.88
N ILE A 242 -19.05 29.79 95.76
CA ILE A 242 -18.24 28.62 95.39
C ILE A 242 -19.14 27.44 94.98
N GLN A 243 -20.19 27.16 95.75
CA GLN A 243 -21.19 26.12 95.41
C GLN A 243 -21.83 26.38 94.04
N ASP A 244 -22.25 27.62 93.76
CA ASP A 244 -22.82 28.03 92.47
C ASP A 244 -21.85 27.75 91.30
N TYR A 245 -20.55 28.03 91.48
CA TYR A 245 -19.53 27.75 90.47
C TYR A 245 -19.18 26.26 90.33
N GLU A 246 -19.22 25.48 91.40
CA GLU A 246 -19.01 24.02 91.33
C GLU A 246 -20.14 23.33 90.56
N GLU A 247 -21.39 23.74 90.78
CA GLU A 247 -22.55 23.26 90.01
C GLU A 247 -22.48 23.69 88.53
N GLU A 248 -22.07 24.92 88.23
CA GLU A 248 -21.89 25.38 86.85
C GLU A 248 -20.74 24.63 86.13
N LEU A 249 -19.69 24.24 86.86
CA LEU A 249 -18.59 23.41 86.35
C LEU A 249 -19.02 21.97 86.07
N GLU A 250 -19.83 21.36 86.94
CA GLU A 250 -20.34 20.00 86.71
C GLU A 250 -21.30 19.97 85.51
N ALA A 251 -22.21 20.93 85.43
CA ALA A 251 -23.10 21.10 84.28
C ALA A 251 -22.37 21.43 82.96
N LYS A 252 -21.09 21.85 83.01
CA LYS A 252 -20.19 21.92 81.84
C LYS A 252 -19.51 20.57 81.57
N ARG A 253 -19.09 19.84 82.61
CA ARG A 253 -18.48 18.51 82.52
C ARG A 253 -19.39 17.51 81.80
N GLU A 254 -20.65 17.43 82.21
CA GLU A 254 -21.67 16.57 81.56
C GLU A 254 -21.84 16.88 80.06
N LYS A 255 -21.85 18.18 79.69
CA LYS A 255 -21.97 18.62 78.29
C LYS A 255 -20.76 18.20 77.45
N TYR A 256 -19.55 18.25 78.01
CA TYR A 256 -18.35 17.73 77.33
C TYR A 256 -18.38 16.21 77.18
N GLU A 257 -18.85 15.46 78.18
CA GLU A 257 -18.97 14.00 78.09
C GLU A 257 -20.05 13.57 77.08
N ALA A 258 -21.16 14.29 76.99
CA ALA A 258 -22.17 14.09 75.95
C ALA A 258 -21.62 14.38 74.53
N LEU A 259 -20.78 15.42 74.39
CA LEU A 259 -20.10 15.74 73.14
C LEU A 259 -19.08 14.66 72.74
N ASP A 260 -18.28 14.17 73.70
CA ASP A 260 -17.29 13.11 73.45
C ASP A 260 -17.94 11.79 73.02
N LYS A 261 -19.03 11.38 73.67
CA LYS A 261 -19.86 10.25 73.25
C LYS A 261 -20.39 10.42 71.82
N SER A 262 -20.78 11.64 71.43
CA SER A 262 -21.17 11.94 70.05
C SER A 262 -20.00 11.85 69.06
N ILE A 263 -18.82 12.34 69.43
CA ILE A 263 -17.58 12.25 68.63
C ILE A 263 -17.19 10.78 68.41
N CYS A 264 -17.24 9.93 69.45
CA CYS A 264 -17.00 8.50 69.34
C CYS A 264 -17.94 7.82 68.33
N VAL A 265 -19.24 8.14 68.37
CA VAL A 265 -20.23 7.65 67.39
C VAL A 265 -19.95 8.15 65.97
N HIS A 266 -19.43 9.37 65.80
CA HIS A 266 -19.03 9.89 64.48
C HIS A 266 -17.74 9.25 63.97
N ALA A 267 -16.75 9.00 64.83
CA ALA A 267 -15.53 8.29 64.48
C ALA A 267 -15.82 6.86 63.99
N ALA A 268 -16.67 6.11 64.69
CA ALA A 268 -17.10 4.77 64.26
C ALA A 268 -17.84 4.78 62.90
N LYS A 269 -18.64 5.81 62.62
CA LYS A 269 -19.27 6.00 61.30
C LYS A 269 -18.27 6.38 60.21
N LEU A 270 -17.13 6.99 60.56
CA LEU A 270 -16.07 7.37 59.64
C LEU A 270 -15.22 6.14 59.29
N ASP A 271 -14.79 5.35 60.27
CA ASP A 271 -14.13 4.05 60.11
C ASP A 271 -14.93 3.10 59.19
N TYR A 272 -16.25 2.98 59.39
CA TYR A 272 -17.10 2.19 58.50
C TYR A 272 -17.08 2.70 57.05
N LYS A 273 -17.10 4.02 56.84
CA LYS A 273 -17.01 4.62 55.50
C LYS A 273 -15.63 4.41 54.88
N GLU A 274 -14.56 4.50 55.66
CA GLU A 274 -13.18 4.30 55.24
C GLU A 274 -12.93 2.84 54.80
N LYS A 275 -13.39 1.86 55.60
CA LYS A 275 -13.38 0.44 55.22
C LYS A 275 -14.17 0.16 53.94
N LYS A 276 -15.33 0.82 53.77
CA LYS A 276 -16.13 0.72 52.54
C LYS A 276 -15.43 1.37 51.33
N LEU A 277 -14.73 2.49 51.54
CA LEU A 277 -13.90 3.14 50.51
C LEU A 277 -12.72 2.25 50.10
N GLY A 278 -12.06 1.60 51.06
CA GLY A 278 -10.99 0.62 50.80
C GLY A 278 -11.48 -0.53 49.91
N SER A 279 -12.66 -1.10 50.19
CA SER A 279 -13.28 -2.14 49.36
C SER A 279 -13.61 -1.65 47.93
N ILE A 280 -13.94 -0.37 47.75
CA ILE A 280 -14.16 0.23 46.42
C ILE A 280 -12.81 0.43 45.70
N ASN A 281 -11.79 0.93 46.39
CA ASN A 281 -10.45 1.15 45.84
C ASN A 281 -9.78 -0.16 45.41
N GLU A 282 -10.02 -1.26 46.13
CA GLU A 282 -9.54 -2.60 45.74
C GLU A 282 -10.19 -3.07 44.43
N LYS A 283 -11.51 -2.87 44.27
CA LYS A 283 -12.22 -3.17 43.02
C LYS A 283 -11.76 -2.29 41.85
N ILE A 284 -11.46 -1.02 42.11
CA ILE A 284 -10.87 -0.12 41.11
C ILE A 284 -9.48 -0.62 40.70
N ARG A 285 -8.64 -1.06 41.64
CA ARG A 285 -7.30 -1.63 41.35
C ARG A 285 -7.39 -2.87 40.46
N HIS A 286 -8.26 -3.83 40.80
CA HIS A 286 -8.51 -5.02 39.97
C HIS A 286 -8.98 -4.63 38.56
N ARG A 287 -9.87 -3.64 38.44
CA ARG A 287 -10.40 -3.20 37.15
C ARG A 287 -9.37 -2.42 36.31
N LEU A 288 -8.43 -1.73 36.93
CA LEU A 288 -7.28 -1.12 36.26
C LEU A 288 -6.29 -2.19 35.75
N GLN A 289 -6.08 -3.28 36.50
CA GLN A 289 -5.27 -4.41 36.03
C GLN A 289 -5.92 -5.14 34.85
N GLU A 290 -7.24 -5.37 34.89
CA GLU A 290 -7.99 -5.90 33.74
C GLU A 290 -7.88 -5.00 32.50
N LEU A 291 -7.97 -3.67 32.67
CA LEU A 291 -7.79 -2.72 31.58
C LEU A 291 -6.38 -2.77 31.00
N HIS A 292 -5.34 -2.78 31.83
CA HIS A 292 -3.96 -2.87 31.38
C HIS A 292 -3.71 -4.16 30.57
N SER A 293 -4.19 -5.31 31.04
CA SER A 293 -4.08 -6.57 30.29
C SER A 293 -4.81 -6.54 28.94
N ARG A 294 -5.88 -5.75 28.82
CA ARG A 294 -6.61 -5.54 27.56
C ARG A 294 -5.91 -4.58 26.62
N ASP A 295 -5.20 -3.58 27.14
CA ASP A 295 -4.35 -2.70 26.31
C ASP A 295 -3.16 -3.49 25.75
N ASP A 296 -2.59 -4.44 26.50
CA ASP A 296 -1.55 -5.36 26.03
C ASP A 296 -2.08 -6.35 24.96
N GLU A 297 -3.29 -6.90 25.15
CA GLU A 297 -4.00 -7.68 24.12
C GLU A 297 -4.26 -6.84 22.86
N LEU A 298 -4.68 -5.57 23.01
CA LEU A 298 -5.02 -4.68 21.90
C LEU A 298 -3.77 -4.27 21.12
N GLY A 299 -2.65 -3.96 21.77
CA GLY A 299 -1.36 -3.73 21.11
C GLY A 299 -0.84 -4.97 20.38
N SER A 300 -1.09 -6.16 20.93
CA SER A 300 -0.78 -7.44 20.26
C SER A 300 -1.63 -7.66 19.00
N LEU A 301 -2.94 -7.35 19.06
CA LEU A 301 -3.84 -7.38 17.90
C LEU A 301 -3.48 -6.32 16.86
N GLN A 302 -3.10 -5.11 17.28
CA GLN A 302 -2.68 -4.03 16.39
C GLN A 302 -1.39 -4.39 15.62
N THR A 303 -0.45 -5.06 16.30
CA THR A 303 0.75 -5.64 15.67
C THR A 303 0.39 -6.77 14.68
N LEU A 304 -0.63 -7.57 14.96
CA LEU A 304 -1.14 -8.60 14.05
C LEU A 304 -1.80 -7.98 12.80
N ILE A 305 -2.59 -6.93 12.96
CA ILE A 305 -3.24 -6.17 11.88
C ILE A 305 -2.17 -5.59 10.96
N LEU A 306 -1.17 -4.89 11.50
CA LEU A 306 -0.11 -4.25 10.72
C LEU A 306 0.75 -5.27 9.94
N ARG A 307 0.92 -6.49 10.50
CA ARG A 307 1.50 -7.64 9.76
C ARG A 307 0.60 -8.12 8.62
N ARG A 308 -0.73 -8.19 8.84
CA ARG A 308 -1.71 -8.61 7.83
C ARG A 308 -1.85 -7.59 6.69
N GLU A 309 -1.81 -6.30 6.99
CA GLU A 309 -1.81 -5.22 6.00
C GLU A 309 -0.58 -5.32 5.09
N LYS A 310 0.62 -5.53 5.67
CA LYS A 310 1.85 -5.75 4.89
C LYS A 310 1.79 -7.02 4.02
N GLN A 311 1.16 -8.09 4.50
CA GLN A 311 0.92 -9.30 3.67
C GLN A 311 -0.07 -9.01 2.53
N LEU A 312 -1.15 -8.28 2.81
CA LEU A 312 -2.17 -7.96 1.81
C LEU A 312 -1.60 -7.11 0.68
N GLU A 313 -0.77 -6.10 0.99
CA GLU A 313 -0.09 -5.28 -0.01
C GLU A 313 0.90 -6.12 -0.85
N SER A 314 1.63 -7.09 -0.27
CA SER A 314 2.45 -8.05 -1.04
C SER A 314 1.60 -8.85 -2.03
N THR A 315 0.50 -9.47 -1.56
CA THR A 315 -0.38 -10.26 -2.42
C THR A 315 -1.08 -9.44 -3.51
N LYS A 316 -1.22 -8.13 -3.31
CA LYS A 316 -1.79 -7.18 -4.27
C LYS A 316 -0.79 -6.80 -5.37
N GLU A 317 0.49 -6.64 -5.05
CA GLU A 317 1.55 -6.50 -6.09
C GLU A 317 1.79 -7.83 -6.83
N GLU A 318 1.72 -8.97 -6.15
CA GLU A 318 1.72 -10.29 -6.79
C GLU A 318 0.51 -10.45 -7.75
N LEU A 319 -0.69 -10.02 -7.33
CA LEU A 319 -1.89 -10.07 -8.17
C LEU A 319 -1.77 -9.16 -9.41
N LYS A 320 -1.24 -7.95 -9.28
CA LYS A 320 -0.93 -7.06 -10.42
C LYS A 320 0.04 -7.72 -11.41
N SER A 321 1.07 -8.40 -10.90
CA SER A 321 2.04 -9.14 -11.73
C SER A 321 1.39 -10.30 -12.48
N VAL A 322 0.50 -11.05 -11.82
CA VAL A 322 -0.32 -12.10 -12.46
C VAL A 322 -1.28 -11.50 -13.49
N GLU A 323 -1.94 -10.38 -13.21
CA GLU A 323 -2.85 -9.69 -14.14
C GLU A 323 -2.10 -9.22 -15.40
N ALA A 324 -0.88 -8.67 -15.25
CA ALA A 324 -0.03 -8.30 -16.38
C ALA A 324 0.37 -9.52 -17.24
N ARG A 325 0.71 -10.65 -16.60
CA ARG A 325 0.99 -11.91 -17.30
C ARG A 325 -0.24 -12.47 -18.03
N VAL A 326 -1.44 -12.37 -17.44
CA VAL A 326 -2.69 -12.78 -18.08
C VAL A 326 -3.00 -11.88 -19.28
N LYS A 327 -2.77 -10.56 -19.18
CA LYS A 327 -2.93 -9.63 -20.32
C LYS A 327 -1.95 -9.91 -21.46
N LEU A 328 -0.71 -10.32 -21.17
CA LEU A 328 0.23 -10.78 -22.19
C LEU A 328 -0.26 -12.09 -22.85
N CYS A 329 -0.55 -13.11 -22.04
CA CYS A 329 -1.03 -14.40 -22.54
C CYS A 329 -2.32 -14.30 -23.37
N SER A 330 -3.22 -13.37 -23.02
CA SER A 330 -4.43 -13.08 -23.80
C SER A 330 -4.11 -12.53 -25.20
N LYS A 331 -3.08 -11.68 -25.33
CA LYS A 331 -2.61 -11.18 -26.64
C LYS A 331 -1.93 -12.29 -27.43
N ASP A 332 -1.14 -13.14 -26.78
CA ASP A 332 -0.50 -14.28 -27.44
C ASP A 332 -1.54 -15.27 -28.00
N ILE A 333 -2.62 -15.53 -27.24
CA ILE A 333 -3.76 -16.34 -27.68
C ILE A 333 -4.51 -15.67 -28.84
N GLU A 334 -4.72 -14.35 -28.78
CA GLU A 334 -5.40 -13.60 -29.85
C GLU A 334 -4.59 -13.61 -31.16
N LEU A 335 -3.27 -13.43 -31.10
CA LEU A 335 -2.36 -13.58 -32.24
C LEU A 335 -2.36 -15.01 -32.78
N LYS A 336 -2.31 -16.03 -31.92
CA LYS A 336 -2.37 -17.45 -32.34
C LYS A 336 -3.73 -17.81 -32.96
N ASN A 337 -4.81 -17.18 -32.53
CA ASN A 337 -6.13 -17.32 -33.15
C ASN A 337 -6.18 -16.65 -34.54
N GLN A 338 -5.53 -15.49 -34.72
CA GLN A 338 -5.37 -14.85 -36.03
C GLN A 338 -4.51 -15.70 -36.99
N GLU A 339 -3.39 -16.24 -36.53
CA GLU A 339 -2.58 -17.22 -37.29
C GLU A 339 -3.40 -18.46 -37.68
N PHE A 340 -4.15 -19.04 -36.74
CA PHE A 340 -5.00 -20.20 -37.00
C PHE A 340 -6.06 -19.91 -38.07
N ASN A 341 -6.75 -18.76 -37.99
CA ASN A 341 -7.76 -18.37 -38.98
C ASN A 341 -7.14 -18.16 -40.38
N ALA A 342 -5.93 -17.59 -40.46
CA ALA A 342 -5.22 -17.44 -41.73
C ALA A 342 -4.81 -18.81 -42.32
N ILE A 343 -4.30 -19.73 -41.49
CA ILE A 343 -3.99 -21.10 -41.90
C ILE A 343 -5.26 -21.85 -42.33
N GLN A 344 -6.39 -21.66 -41.63
CA GLN A 344 -7.67 -22.25 -42.02
C GLN A 344 -8.08 -21.75 -43.41
N MET A 345 -8.10 -20.42 -43.64
CA MET A 345 -8.44 -19.86 -44.95
C MET A 345 -7.54 -20.41 -46.06
N SER A 346 -6.22 -20.46 -45.87
CA SER A 346 -5.29 -21.05 -46.85
C SER A 346 -5.54 -22.55 -47.08
N THR A 347 -6.00 -23.28 -46.07
CA THR A 347 -6.37 -24.70 -46.18
C THR A 347 -7.69 -24.88 -46.93
N GLU A 348 -8.66 -23.98 -46.70
CA GLU A 348 -9.95 -23.89 -47.41
C GLU A 348 -9.73 -23.61 -48.91
N GLU A 349 -8.80 -22.70 -49.24
CA GLU A 349 -8.36 -22.39 -50.62
C GLU A 349 -7.66 -23.57 -51.29
N LEU A 350 -6.69 -24.19 -50.63
CA LEU A 350 -5.98 -25.38 -51.15
C LEU A 350 -6.93 -26.58 -51.35
N SER A 351 -7.93 -26.75 -50.49
CA SER A 351 -8.98 -27.76 -50.64
C SER A 351 -9.85 -27.49 -51.89
N GLN A 352 -10.20 -26.22 -52.13
CA GLN A 352 -10.91 -25.83 -53.34
C GLN A 352 -10.07 -26.01 -54.61
N GLU A 353 -8.77 -25.68 -54.61
CA GLU A 353 -7.89 -25.97 -55.74
C GLU A 353 -7.76 -27.48 -55.97
N LEU A 354 -7.56 -28.29 -54.92
CA LEU A 354 -7.43 -29.74 -55.04
C LEU A 354 -8.69 -30.38 -55.66
N HIS A 355 -9.88 -29.97 -55.22
CA HIS A 355 -11.16 -30.40 -55.81
C HIS A 355 -11.33 -29.93 -57.27
N LEU A 356 -10.76 -28.78 -57.66
CA LEU A 356 -10.69 -28.38 -59.07
C LEU A 356 -9.70 -29.24 -59.87
N LYS A 357 -8.52 -29.58 -59.32
CA LYS A 357 -7.56 -30.52 -59.98
C LYS A 357 -8.16 -31.92 -60.11
N GLU A 358 -8.88 -32.40 -59.10
CA GLU A 358 -9.56 -33.69 -59.09
C GLU A 358 -10.64 -33.76 -60.19
N LYS A 359 -11.41 -32.69 -60.38
CA LYS A 359 -12.33 -32.55 -61.51
C LYS A 359 -11.63 -32.53 -62.88
N GLN A 360 -10.48 -31.87 -62.98
CA GLN A 360 -9.67 -31.91 -64.21
C GLN A 360 -9.10 -33.30 -64.48
N LEU A 361 -8.62 -34.00 -63.45
CA LEU A 361 -8.17 -35.39 -63.54
C LEU A 361 -9.31 -36.33 -63.94
N SER A 362 -10.53 -36.14 -63.42
CA SER A 362 -11.73 -36.87 -63.85
C SER A 362 -12.01 -36.69 -65.34
N LEU A 363 -11.96 -35.45 -65.85
CA LEU A 363 -12.14 -35.16 -67.29
C LEU A 363 -11.02 -35.77 -68.14
N VAL A 364 -9.76 -35.68 -67.71
CA VAL A 364 -8.62 -36.31 -68.38
C VAL A 364 -8.75 -37.83 -68.39
N GLN A 365 -9.20 -38.45 -67.30
CA GLN A 365 -9.41 -39.89 -67.20
C GLN A 365 -10.55 -40.36 -68.10
N ILE A 366 -11.66 -39.61 -68.19
CA ILE A 366 -12.73 -39.88 -69.18
C ILE A 366 -12.21 -39.77 -70.62
N SER A 367 -11.30 -38.84 -70.90
CA SER A 367 -10.65 -38.72 -72.21
C SER A 367 -9.72 -39.91 -72.51
N ILE A 368 -8.90 -40.34 -71.53
CA ILE A 368 -8.03 -41.52 -71.65
C ILE A 368 -8.84 -42.81 -71.83
N GLU A 369 -9.92 -42.99 -71.08
CA GLU A 369 -10.90 -44.08 -71.22
C GLU A 369 -11.51 -44.11 -72.63
N GLY A 370 -11.82 -42.93 -73.19
CA GLY A 370 -12.28 -42.78 -74.57
C GLY A 370 -11.21 -43.16 -75.61
N CYS A 371 -9.96 -42.74 -75.40
CA CYS A 371 -8.83 -43.12 -76.23
C CYS A 371 -8.51 -44.63 -76.16
N SER A 372 -8.65 -45.26 -74.99
CA SER A 372 -8.49 -46.72 -74.82
C SER A 372 -9.50 -47.47 -75.68
N LYS A 373 -10.78 -47.08 -75.62
CA LYS A 373 -11.85 -47.71 -76.42
C LYS A 373 -11.69 -47.47 -77.92
N GLN A 374 -11.11 -46.34 -78.32
CA GLN A 374 -10.73 -46.12 -79.72
C GLN A 374 -9.54 -47.00 -80.13
N LEU A 375 -8.56 -47.21 -79.25
CA LEU A 375 -7.42 -48.09 -79.50
C LEU A 375 -7.88 -49.55 -79.60
N GLU A 376 -8.70 -50.03 -78.65
CA GLU A 376 -9.32 -51.36 -78.64
C GLU A 376 -10.08 -51.62 -79.96
N ALA A 377 -10.93 -50.69 -80.39
CA ALA A 377 -11.64 -50.80 -81.67
C ALA A 377 -10.69 -50.81 -82.90
N LYS A 378 -9.54 -50.13 -82.83
CA LYS A 378 -8.51 -50.18 -83.88
C LYS A 378 -7.66 -51.44 -83.84
N GLU A 379 -7.45 -52.05 -82.68
CA GLU A 379 -6.88 -53.38 -82.58
C GLU A 379 -7.85 -54.44 -83.13
N GLU A 380 -9.16 -54.34 -82.84
CA GLU A 380 -10.18 -55.19 -83.45
C GLU A 380 -10.21 -55.07 -84.99
N GLU A 381 -10.22 -53.85 -85.54
CA GLU A 381 -10.06 -53.61 -86.99
C GLU A 381 -8.77 -54.26 -87.53
N LEU A 382 -7.63 -54.11 -86.83
CA LEU A 382 -6.37 -54.74 -87.22
C LEU A 382 -6.42 -56.28 -87.19
N THR A 383 -7.11 -56.89 -86.21
CA THR A 383 -7.30 -58.35 -86.21
C THR A 383 -8.19 -58.81 -87.36
N SER A 384 -9.22 -58.05 -87.71
CA SER A 384 -10.07 -58.32 -88.88
C SER A 384 -9.27 -58.26 -90.18
N ILE A 385 -8.50 -57.18 -90.39
CA ILE A 385 -7.58 -57.01 -91.53
C ILE A 385 -6.55 -58.15 -91.58
N LYS A 386 -5.95 -58.51 -90.44
CA LYS A 386 -4.99 -59.63 -90.33
C LYS A 386 -5.62 -60.97 -90.72
N ASN A 387 -6.87 -61.22 -90.32
CA ASN A 387 -7.61 -62.43 -90.70
C ASN A 387 -7.91 -62.46 -92.20
N SER A 388 -8.34 -61.32 -92.79
CA SER A 388 -8.53 -61.20 -94.25
C SER A 388 -7.23 -61.41 -95.02
N ILE A 389 -6.09 -60.87 -94.55
CA ILE A 389 -4.78 -61.11 -95.16
C ILE A 389 -4.37 -62.59 -95.07
N LEU A 390 -4.64 -63.26 -93.94
CA LEU A 390 -4.41 -64.70 -93.79
C LEU A 390 -5.27 -65.52 -94.77
N GLU A 391 -6.52 -65.11 -95.01
CA GLU A 391 -7.43 -65.77 -95.95
C GLU A 391 -6.98 -65.57 -97.41
N CYS A 392 -6.62 -64.33 -97.80
CA CYS A 392 -5.98 -64.06 -99.10
C CYS A 392 -4.67 -64.84 -99.28
N THR A 393 -3.88 -65.03 -98.22
CA THR A 393 -2.64 -65.82 -98.27
C THR A 393 -2.93 -67.29 -98.59
N LYS A 394 -3.92 -67.90 -97.92
CA LYS A 394 -4.39 -69.26 -98.23
C LYS A 394 -4.97 -69.37 -99.64
N GLU A 395 -5.69 -68.35 -100.12
CA GLU A 395 -6.17 -68.37 -101.51
C GLU A 395 -4.97 -68.36 -102.48
N ILE A 396 -3.97 -67.49 -102.27
CA ILE A 396 -2.74 -67.45 -103.07
C ILE A 396 -2.01 -68.79 -103.06
N GLU A 397 -1.85 -69.43 -101.90
CA GLU A 397 -1.28 -70.79 -101.79
C GLU A 397 -2.09 -71.82 -102.61
N SER A 398 -3.43 -71.74 -102.59
CA SER A 398 -4.28 -72.61 -103.40
C SER A 398 -4.14 -72.36 -104.92
N LYS A 399 -3.95 -71.10 -105.36
CA LYS A 399 -3.65 -70.76 -106.76
C LYS A 399 -2.26 -71.23 -107.18
N GLN A 400 -1.28 -71.15 -106.27
CA GLN A 400 0.09 -71.63 -106.50
C GLN A 400 0.10 -73.14 -106.76
N LEU A 401 -0.61 -73.93 -105.95
CA LEU A 401 -0.77 -75.37 -106.16
C LEU A 401 -1.53 -75.70 -107.46
N GLN A 402 -2.50 -74.87 -107.87
CA GLN A 402 -3.16 -75.02 -109.18
C GLN A 402 -2.20 -74.75 -110.34
N LEU A 403 -1.29 -73.77 -110.22
CA LEU A 403 -0.26 -73.50 -111.22
C LEU A 403 0.77 -74.63 -111.34
N GLU A 404 1.22 -75.21 -110.23
CA GLU A 404 2.14 -76.37 -110.25
C GLU A 404 1.50 -77.61 -110.90
N ALA A 405 0.20 -77.84 -110.68
CA ALA A 405 -0.54 -78.89 -111.36
C ALA A 405 -0.66 -78.64 -112.87
N ILE A 406 -0.89 -77.39 -113.29
CA ILE A 406 -0.91 -77.00 -114.71
C ILE A 406 0.46 -77.20 -115.35
N GLN A 407 1.56 -76.81 -114.68
CA GLN A 407 2.92 -77.01 -115.20
C GLN A 407 3.23 -78.48 -115.47
N LYS A 408 2.86 -79.41 -114.58
CA LYS A 408 3.02 -80.86 -114.83
C LYS A 408 2.24 -81.34 -116.07
N SER A 409 1.01 -80.88 -116.24
CA SER A 409 0.22 -81.22 -117.44
C SER A 409 0.83 -80.67 -118.75
N GLN A 410 1.56 -79.55 -118.67
CA GLN A 410 2.27 -78.97 -119.80
C GLN A 410 3.52 -79.79 -120.20
N GLU A 411 4.22 -80.41 -119.25
CA GLU A 411 5.34 -81.31 -119.55
C GLU A 411 4.90 -82.60 -120.26
N GLU A 412 3.76 -83.20 -119.87
CA GLU A 412 3.18 -84.37 -120.57
C GLU A 412 2.74 -84.04 -122.01
N LEU A 413 2.21 -82.83 -122.24
CA LEU A 413 1.88 -82.34 -123.58
C LEU A 413 3.14 -82.07 -124.44
N SER A 414 4.26 -81.69 -123.82
CA SER A 414 5.54 -81.54 -124.51
C SER A 414 6.07 -82.88 -125.03
N GLY A 415 6.08 -83.93 -124.19
CA GLY A 415 6.55 -85.26 -124.58
C GLY A 415 5.69 -85.94 -125.66
N THR A 416 4.39 -85.64 -125.70
CA THR A 416 3.52 -86.14 -126.77
C THR A 416 3.70 -85.40 -128.10
N LEU A 417 4.07 -84.11 -128.08
CA LEU A 417 4.38 -83.34 -129.30
C LEU A 417 5.59 -83.90 -130.05
N GLU A 418 6.69 -84.21 -129.35
CA GLU A 418 7.92 -84.78 -129.95
C GLU A 418 7.68 -86.17 -130.60
N SER A 419 6.69 -86.92 -130.09
CA SER A 419 6.25 -88.19 -130.69
C SER A 419 5.48 -88.02 -132.00
N LYS A 420 4.78 -86.89 -132.16
CA LYS A 420 4.02 -86.55 -133.37
C LYS A 420 4.90 -86.00 -134.47
N GLU A 421 5.92 -85.23 -134.14
CA GLU A 421 6.93 -84.72 -135.07
C GLU A 421 7.57 -85.85 -135.90
N LYS A 422 8.00 -86.91 -135.20
CA LYS A 422 8.61 -88.13 -135.78
C LYS A 422 7.63 -89.02 -136.55
N GLN A 423 6.31 -88.72 -136.51
CA GLN A 423 5.30 -89.33 -137.39
C GLN A 423 4.83 -88.40 -138.49
N LEU A 424 4.85 -87.08 -138.28
CA LEU A 424 4.60 -86.15 -139.36
C LEU A 424 5.63 -86.40 -140.44
N ASP A 425 6.89 -86.72 -140.09
CA ASP A 425 7.98 -87.34 -140.90
C ASP A 425 7.58 -88.56 -141.77
N LEU A 426 6.32 -89.02 -141.67
CA LEU A 426 5.63 -89.97 -142.54
C LEU A 426 4.22 -89.51 -143.07
N VAL A 427 3.82 -88.18 -143.22
CA VAL A 427 2.65 -87.59 -144.08
C VAL A 427 2.68 -86.63 -145.39
N GLU A 428 3.49 -85.58 -145.66
CA GLU A 428 3.79 -85.04 -147.03
C GLU A 428 4.74 -85.90 -147.95
N LYS A 429 6.08 -85.89 -147.86
CA LYS A 429 7.10 -86.46 -148.81
C LYS A 429 6.77 -87.60 -149.80
N ALA A 430 6.14 -88.74 -149.43
CA ALA A 430 5.70 -89.79 -150.39
C ALA A 430 4.69 -89.24 -151.42
N CYS A 431 4.26 -87.99 -151.25
CA CYS A 431 3.60 -87.18 -152.26
C CYS A 431 4.48 -86.87 -153.49
N GLY A 432 5.81 -86.82 -153.38
CA GLY A 432 6.70 -86.42 -154.48
C GLY A 432 6.65 -87.36 -155.69
N GLU A 433 6.60 -88.67 -155.45
CA GLU A 433 6.61 -89.70 -156.51
C GLU A 433 5.31 -89.68 -157.35
N ARG A 434 4.20 -89.21 -156.78
CA ARG A 434 2.90 -89.14 -157.48
C ARG A 434 2.77 -87.97 -158.45
N LEU A 435 3.67 -86.99 -158.43
CA LEU A 435 3.54 -85.78 -159.25
C LEU A 435 3.91 -86.00 -160.73
N GLN A 436 4.78 -86.98 -161.05
CA GLN A 436 5.18 -87.26 -162.42
C GLN A 436 4.09 -88.01 -163.25
N GLU A 437 3.18 -88.73 -162.60
CA GLU A 437 2.14 -89.50 -163.29
C GLU A 437 1.03 -88.63 -163.91
N ALA A 438 0.78 -87.44 -163.34
CA ALA A 438 -0.27 -86.53 -163.81
C ALA A 438 0.05 -85.91 -165.17
N ASN A 439 1.32 -85.52 -165.39
CA ASN A 439 1.78 -84.71 -166.51
C ASN A 439 1.76 -85.45 -167.88
N MET A 440 1.56 -86.77 -167.87
CA MET A 440 1.43 -87.58 -169.08
C MET A 440 0.00 -87.64 -169.64
N LYS A 441 -1.02 -87.23 -168.88
CA LYS A 441 -2.44 -87.36 -169.26
C LYS A 441 -3.01 -86.12 -169.95
N GLU A 442 -2.41 -84.95 -169.72
CA GLU A 442 -2.85 -83.66 -170.28
C GLU A 442 -2.66 -83.59 -171.82
N LYS A 443 -1.54 -84.11 -172.34
CA LYS A 443 -1.20 -84.11 -173.78
C LYS A 443 -2.15 -84.92 -174.67
N HIS A 444 -3.08 -85.70 -174.11
CA HIS A 444 -3.95 -86.59 -174.86
C HIS A 444 -5.29 -85.96 -175.28
N LEU A 445 -5.61 -84.77 -174.76
CA LEU A 445 -6.93 -84.12 -174.90
C LEU A 445 -7.07 -83.27 -176.19
N ASP A 446 -6.02 -82.58 -176.62
CA ASP A 446 -6.04 -81.67 -177.79
C ASP A 446 -6.22 -82.36 -179.15
N LEU A 447 -6.04 -83.69 -179.21
CA LEU A 447 -6.28 -84.47 -180.42
C LEU A 447 -7.77 -84.82 -180.62
N LEU A 448 -8.54 -85.00 -179.55
CA LEU A 448 -9.96 -85.37 -179.65
C LEU A 448 -10.85 -84.20 -180.08
N LYS A 449 -10.52 -82.97 -179.66
CA LYS A 449 -11.35 -81.78 -179.90
C LYS A 449 -11.58 -81.49 -181.39
N ARG A 450 -10.59 -81.79 -182.23
CA ARG A 450 -10.59 -81.52 -183.68
C ARG A 450 -11.47 -82.46 -184.50
N SER A 451 -11.91 -83.59 -183.93
CA SER A 451 -12.67 -84.62 -184.66
C SER A 451 -14.19 -84.46 -184.55
N LEU A 452 -14.68 -83.54 -183.71
CA LEU A 452 -16.12 -83.41 -183.44
C LEU A 452 -16.81 -82.36 -184.32
N GLU A 453 -16.07 -81.35 -184.79
CA GLU A 453 -16.62 -80.18 -185.49
C GLU A 453 -17.04 -80.51 -186.93
N GLU A 454 -16.39 -81.46 -187.60
CA GLU A 454 -16.78 -81.94 -188.96
C GLU A 454 -18.09 -82.74 -188.99
N GLY A 455 -18.61 -83.18 -187.83
CA GLY A 455 -19.75 -84.11 -187.77
C GLY A 455 -21.14 -83.46 -187.78
N LEU A 456 -21.28 -82.24 -187.28
CA LEU A 456 -22.60 -81.67 -186.93
C LEU A 456 -23.36 -81.06 -188.11
N GLU A 457 -22.67 -80.41 -189.06
CA GLU A 457 -23.34 -79.63 -190.11
C GLU A 457 -24.06 -80.49 -191.17
N LYS A 458 -23.75 -81.78 -191.24
CA LYS A 458 -24.44 -82.75 -192.11
C LYS A 458 -25.88 -83.03 -191.67
N LEU A 459 -26.15 -83.02 -190.36
CA LEU A 459 -27.41 -83.46 -189.76
C LEU A 459 -28.57 -82.46 -189.91
N GLU A 460 -28.31 -81.16 -190.02
CA GLU A 460 -29.37 -80.15 -190.13
C GLU A 460 -30.11 -80.21 -191.50
N THR A 461 -29.54 -80.92 -192.49
CA THR A 461 -30.12 -81.02 -193.84
C THR A 461 -31.33 -81.97 -193.93
N GLU A 462 -31.40 -83.03 -193.12
CA GLU A 462 -32.46 -84.06 -193.22
C GLU A 462 -33.75 -83.68 -192.46
N LYS A 463 -33.61 -82.95 -191.36
CA LYS A 463 -34.69 -82.59 -190.42
C LYS A 463 -35.87 -81.86 -191.08
N ARG A 464 -35.61 -81.06 -192.12
CA ARG A 464 -36.62 -80.24 -192.81
C ARG A 464 -37.68 -81.01 -193.62
N GLN A 465 -37.53 -82.32 -193.82
CA GLN A 465 -38.49 -83.09 -194.64
C GLN A 465 -39.74 -83.58 -193.87
N PHE A 466 -39.70 -83.71 -192.54
CA PHE A 466 -40.74 -84.44 -191.80
C PHE A 466 -41.93 -83.61 -191.29
N GLU A 467 -41.82 -82.28 -191.18
CA GLU A 467 -42.95 -81.44 -190.72
C GLU A 467 -44.16 -81.44 -191.67
N GLY A 468 -43.99 -81.84 -192.93
CA GLY A 468 -45.06 -81.89 -193.93
C GLY A 468 -46.16 -82.95 -193.68
N ARG A 469 -46.02 -83.84 -192.68
CA ARG A 469 -46.92 -85.00 -192.49
C ARG A 469 -47.78 -85.00 -191.22
N VAL A 470 -47.66 -84.01 -190.34
CA VAL A 470 -48.35 -84.04 -189.03
C VAL A 470 -49.81 -83.59 -189.09
N LYS A 471 -50.17 -82.68 -190.01
CA LYS A 471 -51.53 -82.10 -190.10
C LYS A 471 -52.60 -82.96 -190.80
N GLU A 472 -52.31 -84.23 -191.05
CA GLU A 472 -53.29 -85.18 -191.61
C GLU A 472 -54.17 -85.85 -190.53
N PHE A 473 -53.71 -85.87 -189.27
CA PHE A 473 -54.30 -86.72 -188.22
C PHE A 473 -55.06 -86.01 -187.08
N GLU A 474 -55.23 -84.68 -187.13
CA GLU A 474 -56.18 -83.94 -186.26
C GLU A 474 -57.65 -84.40 -186.45
N LEU A 475 -57.92 -85.21 -187.47
CA LEU A 475 -59.24 -85.67 -187.91
C LEU A 475 -59.81 -86.89 -187.15
N ARG A 476 -59.21 -87.36 -186.03
CA ARG A 476 -59.63 -88.64 -185.39
C ARG A 476 -59.77 -88.67 -183.86
N GLU A 477 -59.64 -87.55 -183.15
CA GLU A 477 -59.87 -87.53 -181.68
C GLU A 477 -61.36 -87.53 -181.28
N ASN A 478 -62.26 -87.18 -182.22
CA ASN A 478 -63.72 -87.11 -182.04
C ASN A 478 -64.43 -88.48 -181.90
N ARG A 479 -64.04 -89.35 -180.95
CA ARG A 479 -64.77 -90.60 -180.69
C ARG A 479 -64.84 -91.17 -179.27
N PHE A 480 -64.09 -90.66 -178.27
CA PHE A 480 -63.99 -91.34 -176.97
C PHE A 480 -64.23 -90.50 -175.70
N ASP A 481 -64.84 -89.33 -175.84
CA ASP A 481 -65.77 -88.87 -174.79
C ASP A 481 -66.91 -89.90 -174.65
N SER A 482 -67.42 -90.09 -173.43
CA SER A 482 -68.65 -90.89 -173.15
C SER A 482 -68.69 -92.37 -173.59
N VAL A 483 -67.54 -93.05 -173.73
CA VAL A 483 -67.42 -94.45 -173.23
C VAL A 483 -67.03 -94.46 -171.75
N GLN A 484 -66.54 -93.33 -171.24
CA GLN A 484 -66.82 -92.88 -169.88
C GLN A 484 -68.31 -93.19 -169.52
N LYS A 485 -68.53 -94.01 -168.48
CA LYS A 485 -69.84 -94.54 -167.99
C LYS A 485 -70.42 -95.79 -168.71
N ALA A 486 -69.69 -96.47 -169.60
CA ALA A 486 -70.21 -97.70 -170.20
C ALA A 486 -70.07 -98.95 -169.30
N VAL A 487 -68.84 -99.35 -168.91
CA VAL A 487 -68.59 -100.68 -168.31
C VAL A 487 -67.84 -100.65 -166.97
N GLU A 488 -67.44 -99.47 -166.47
CA GLU A 488 -67.09 -99.33 -165.04
C GLU A 488 -68.33 -99.16 -164.13
N GLN A 489 -69.51 -99.64 -164.58
CA GLN A 489 -70.63 -99.93 -163.68
C GLN A 489 -70.50 -101.33 -163.04
N ARG A 490 -69.34 -101.50 -162.40
CA ARG A 490 -69.23 -101.87 -160.99
C ARG A 490 -69.12 -103.35 -160.62
N SER A 491 -68.08 -103.60 -159.83
CA SER A 491 -67.72 -104.77 -159.06
C SER A 491 -67.26 -105.96 -159.91
N LYS A 492 -66.14 -106.58 -159.51
CA LYS A 492 -65.45 -107.63 -160.27
C LYS A 492 -65.06 -107.12 -161.68
N GLU A 493 -64.34 -105.99 -161.87
CA GLU A 493 -63.47 -105.17 -160.99
C GLU A 493 -62.71 -105.97 -159.91
N LEU A 494 -61.58 -106.62 -160.25
CA LEU A 494 -60.62 -107.30 -159.35
C LEU A 494 -59.24 -107.60 -160.05
N GLU A 495 -58.12 -107.57 -159.27
CA GLU A 495 -56.85 -108.39 -159.37
C GLU A 495 -55.59 -108.12 -160.31
N LEU A 496 -54.34 -108.26 -159.71
CA LEU A 496 -53.03 -108.96 -160.13
C LEU A 496 -51.62 -108.33 -160.68
N LYS A 497 -50.47 -108.31 -159.86
CA LYS A 497 -48.92 -108.59 -160.00
C LYS A 497 -47.75 -107.74 -160.82
N GLU A 498 -46.32 -107.61 -160.69
CA GLU A 498 -45.07 -107.59 -159.67
C GLU A 498 -43.35 -107.44 -159.97
N LYS A 499 -42.30 -106.67 -159.24
CA LYS A 499 -40.62 -106.67 -158.83
C LYS A 499 -39.28 -105.49 -158.74
N LYS A 500 -37.88 -105.54 -158.20
CA LYS A 500 -36.60 -104.46 -157.82
C LYS A 500 -34.85 -104.63 -157.56
N GLN A 501 -33.75 -103.64 -157.27
CA GLN A 501 -32.07 -103.59 -156.96
C GLN A 501 -31.10 -102.29 -156.25
N SER A 502 -29.69 -101.83 -155.97
CA SER A 502 -28.00 -101.95 -155.79
C SER A 502 -26.93 -100.66 -155.23
N ASN A 503 -25.51 -100.22 -154.95
CA ASN A 503 -23.84 -100.37 -154.66
C ASN A 503 -22.76 -99.05 -154.19
N GLY A 504 -21.35 -98.63 -153.83
CA GLY A 504 -19.69 -98.75 -153.50
C GLY A 504 -18.56 -97.42 -153.14
N LEU A 505 -17.15 -97.00 -152.83
CA LEU A 505 -15.51 -97.17 -152.41
C LEU A 505 -14.38 -95.81 -152.13
N HIS A 506 -12.97 -95.38 -151.79
CA HIS A 506 -11.39 -95.49 -151.18
C HIS A 506 -10.20 -94.16 -151.15
N SER A 507 -8.81 -93.74 -150.77
CA SER A 507 -7.33 -93.76 -149.93
C SER A 507 -6.04 -92.54 -150.07
N GLN A 508 -4.66 -92.10 -149.63
CA GLN A 508 -3.21 -92.07 -148.75
C GLN A 508 -1.89 -90.91 -148.98
N ALA A 509 -0.55 -90.43 -148.49
CA ALA A 509 0.74 -90.22 -147.41
C ALA A 509 2.21 -89.28 -147.74
N SER A 510 3.48 -88.71 -147.16
CA SER A 510 4.64 -88.49 -145.95
C SER A 510 5.67 -87.17 -145.14
N SER A 511 5.58 -86.06 -144.11
CA SER A 511 6.57 -84.97 -143.22
C SER A 511 6.32 -83.63 -142.03
N LYS A 512 6.99 -83.18 -140.76
CA LYS A 512 7.25 -81.74 -139.80
C LYS A 512 7.05 -81.33 -138.07
N ASN A 513 7.33 -80.32 -136.95
CA ASN A 513 7.85 -78.85 -136.23
C ASN A 513 7.55 -78.15 -134.57
N PRO A 514 8.14 -77.05 -133.68
CA PRO A 514 8.04 -76.43 -132.07
C PRO A 514 8.30 -74.79 -131.37
N SER A 515 8.51 -73.98 -130.10
CA SER A 515 8.41 -73.57 -128.43
C SER A 515 8.98 -72.05 -127.64
N SER A 516 9.13 -71.28 -126.35
CA SER A 516 8.72 -70.73 -124.78
C SER A 516 9.44 -69.45 -123.71
N PHE A 517 9.01 -68.73 -122.46
CA PHE A 517 9.68 -67.59 -121.33
C PHE A 517 8.96 -66.80 -119.89
N PHE A 518 9.17 -65.84 -118.73
CA PHE A 518 10.05 -64.90 -117.61
C PHE A 518 9.49 -63.90 -116.20
N SER A 519 10.17 -63.09 -115.12
CA SER A 519 9.67 -62.14 -113.77
C SER A 519 10.49 -61.03 -112.62
N ARG A 520 10.03 -60.20 -111.44
CA ARG A 520 10.67 -59.11 -110.28
C ARG A 520 9.87 -58.22 -108.94
N ALA A 521 10.06 -57.27 -107.78
CA ALA A 521 10.86 -56.44 -106.51
C ALA A 521 10.12 -55.25 -105.40
N VAL A 522 10.32 -54.33 -104.20
CA VAL A 522 11.05 -53.67 -102.81
C VAL A 522 10.34 -52.38 -101.81
N GLY A 523 10.45 -51.50 -100.57
CA GLY A 523 11.11 -50.88 -99.13
C GLY A 523 10.48 -49.52 -98.17
N ILE A 524 10.64 -48.63 -96.97
CA ILE A 524 11.27 -48.05 -95.49
C ILE A 524 10.52 -46.80 -94.47
N ALA A 525 10.65 -45.89 -93.27
CA ALA A 525 11.38 -45.18 -91.91
C ALA A 525 10.69 -44.10 -90.66
N ASN A 526 11.24 -43.35 -89.47
CA ASN A 526 10.62 -42.37 -88.21
C ASN A 526 11.36 -41.30 -86.98
N THR A 527 10.79 -40.43 -85.90
CA THR A 527 11.35 -39.31 -84.73
C THR A 527 10.68 -38.63 -83.22
N GLU A 528 11.11 -37.50 -82.33
CA GLU A 528 10.78 -36.87 -80.77
C GLU A 528 10.90 -35.22 -80.15
N SER A 529 10.85 -34.35 -78.92
CA SER A 529 10.67 -33.97 -77.27
C SER A 529 10.71 -32.36 -76.55
N VAL A 530 10.65 -31.55 -75.27
CA VAL A 530 10.18 -31.19 -73.68
C VAL A 530 10.57 -29.75 -72.70
N ASN A 531 9.95 -29.08 -71.50
CA ASN A 531 10.41 -28.04 -70.21
C ASN A 531 9.53 -26.89 -69.15
N SER A 532 9.87 -26.20 -67.86
CA SER A 532 9.15 -25.04 -66.84
C SER A 532 9.59 -24.27 -65.28
N ILE A 533 9.13 -23.06 -64.54
CA ILE A 533 9.37 -22.37 -62.99
C ILE A 533 8.70 -20.93 -62.17
N ILE A 534 8.78 -20.38 -60.78
CA ILE A 534 8.09 -19.12 -59.86
C ILE A 534 8.52 -18.30 -58.33
N PRO A 535 7.94 -17.12 -57.59
CA PRO A 535 8.28 -16.14 -56.26
C PRO A 535 7.32 -15.16 -55.12
N ASN A 536 7.67 -14.28 -53.96
CA ASN A 536 6.82 -13.31 -52.84
C ASN A 536 7.32 -12.13 -51.59
N GLN A 537 6.57 -11.22 -50.66
CA GLN A 537 6.94 -10.07 -49.45
C GLN A 537 5.97 -9.14 -48.28
N ILE A 538 6.31 -8.19 -47.18
CA ILE A 538 5.47 -7.37 -45.93
C ILE A 538 5.84 -5.95 -44.90
N LYS A 539 5.12 -5.27 -43.78
CA LYS A 539 5.33 -3.93 -42.79
C LYS A 539 4.60 -3.58 -41.31
N THR A 540 5.17 -2.74 -40.34
CA THR A 540 4.58 -1.81 -39.22
C THR A 540 4.12 -2.29 -37.75
N GLU A 541 3.77 -1.60 -36.58
CA GLU A 541 3.46 -0.18 -36.00
C GLU A 541 3.69 0.12 -34.41
N ASN A 542 2.84 0.86 -33.58
CA ASN A 542 3.07 1.60 -32.21
C ASN A 542 1.79 1.72 -31.20
N PRO A 543 1.48 2.57 -30.09
CA PRO A 543 2.08 3.54 -29.04
C PRO A 543 1.45 3.70 -27.52
N GLU A 544 1.69 4.83 -26.73
CA GLU A 544 1.02 5.53 -25.50
C GLU A 544 1.50 5.50 -23.95
N ASN A 545 1.64 6.71 -23.31
CA ASN A 545 1.47 7.18 -21.85
C ASN A 545 2.56 7.50 -20.75
N PHE A 546 2.44 8.73 -20.16
CA PHE A 546 2.61 9.25 -18.75
C PHE A 546 3.92 9.85 -18.09
N ILE A 547 3.86 11.19 -17.80
CA ILE A 547 4.31 12.03 -16.62
C ILE A 547 5.71 11.78 -15.96
N ILE A 548 6.71 12.71 -15.97
CA ILE A 548 6.89 14.09 -15.41
C ILE A 548 7.20 14.20 -13.88
N CYS A 549 8.42 14.65 -13.55
CA CYS A 549 8.80 15.49 -12.37
C CYS A 549 10.15 16.17 -12.74
N ARG A 550 10.30 17.51 -12.87
CA ARG A 550 10.11 18.67 -11.96
C ARG A 550 11.31 18.91 -11.02
N ALA A 551 11.96 20.07 -11.16
CA ALA A 551 13.13 20.52 -10.40
C ALA A 551 12.77 21.53 -9.28
N SER A 552 13.70 21.76 -8.34
CA SER A 552 13.64 22.85 -7.35
C SER A 552 15.02 23.10 -6.71
N GLU A 553 15.38 24.37 -6.49
CA GLU A 553 16.49 24.86 -5.65
C GLU A 553 16.08 26.17 -4.95
N ALA A 554 16.94 26.70 -4.08
CA ALA A 554 16.92 28.04 -3.45
C ALA A 554 15.94 28.32 -2.27
N LEU A 555 16.49 28.15 -1.06
CA LEU A 555 16.61 29.11 0.06
C LEU A 555 15.49 30.15 0.43
N SER A 556 15.24 30.20 1.75
CA SER A 556 15.03 31.37 2.65
C SER A 556 13.99 32.46 2.38
N ALA A 557 13.11 32.72 3.36
CA ALA A 557 13.05 34.00 4.12
C ALA A 557 12.03 33.99 5.30
N ASP A 558 12.45 34.60 6.42
CA ASP A 558 11.76 35.48 7.39
C ASP A 558 10.36 35.18 8.01
N LEU A 559 10.24 35.61 9.29
CA LEU A 559 8.98 35.70 10.04
C LEU A 559 8.13 36.89 9.56
N VAL A 560 6.82 36.66 9.37
CA VAL A 560 5.80 37.71 9.29
C VAL A 560 4.74 37.45 10.36
N VAL A 561 4.70 38.28 11.40
CA VAL A 561 3.65 38.21 12.44
C VAL A 561 2.40 38.91 11.91
N GLY A 562 1.44 38.13 11.43
CA GLY A 562 0.17 38.62 10.89
C GLY A 562 -0.84 39.01 11.96
N ALA A 563 -1.80 39.87 11.59
CA ALA A 563 -2.84 40.41 12.49
C ALA A 563 -3.96 39.41 12.88
N THR A 564 -3.64 38.11 12.94
CA THR A 564 -4.56 37.01 13.24
C THR A 564 -3.89 35.92 14.09
N MET A 565 -3.13 36.31 15.12
CA MET A 565 -2.68 35.34 16.13
C MET A 565 -3.89 34.75 16.84
N ASP A 566 -3.99 33.42 16.87
CA ASP A 566 -5.00 32.74 17.69
C ASP A 566 -4.44 32.38 19.09
N GLY A 567 -5.25 31.72 19.92
CA GLY A 567 -4.85 31.34 21.28
C GLY A 567 -3.68 30.35 21.38
N MET A 568 -3.32 29.69 20.28
CA MET A 568 -2.24 28.71 20.19
C MET A 568 -0.89 29.36 19.84
N ASP A 569 -0.86 30.43 19.06
CA ASP A 569 0.40 31.16 18.78
C ASP A 569 1.01 31.73 20.06
N LEU A 570 0.16 32.28 20.95
CA LEU A 570 0.58 32.77 22.26
C LEU A 570 1.01 31.65 23.22
N GLN A 571 0.54 30.40 23.04
CA GLN A 571 1.05 29.24 23.78
C GLN A 571 2.55 29.00 23.46
N GLY A 572 2.95 29.20 22.19
CA GLY A 572 4.34 29.05 21.74
C GLY A 572 5.30 30.10 22.29
N ILE A 573 4.78 31.25 22.71
CA ILE A 573 5.54 32.34 23.37
C ILE A 573 5.55 32.11 24.89
N LEU A 574 4.39 31.92 25.51
CA LEU A 574 4.25 31.76 26.97
C LEU A 574 5.02 30.56 27.54
N ASN A 575 5.22 29.50 26.77
CA ASN A 575 6.04 28.34 27.17
C ASN A 575 7.56 28.57 27.03
N LYS A 576 8.02 29.57 26.27
CA LYS A 576 9.47 29.82 26.05
C LYS A 576 10.09 30.80 27.05
N HIS A 577 9.28 31.68 27.65
CA HIS A 577 9.75 32.72 28.57
C HIS A 577 9.34 32.45 30.02
N LEU A 578 9.57 31.21 30.50
CA LEU A 578 9.07 30.74 31.80
C LEU A 578 9.75 31.39 33.03
N ASP A 579 10.91 32.02 32.86
CA ASP A 579 11.78 32.44 33.96
C ASP A 579 11.65 33.91 34.37
N GLU A 580 11.37 34.84 33.46
CA GLU A 580 11.29 36.28 33.77
C GLU A 580 9.85 36.72 34.09
N PRO A 581 9.50 37.09 35.34
CA PRO A 581 8.12 37.37 35.72
C PRO A 581 7.62 38.75 35.25
N ASP A 582 8.51 39.72 35.11
CA ASP A 582 8.13 41.11 34.88
C ASP A 582 8.09 41.51 33.39
N LEU A 583 8.89 40.86 32.52
CA LEU A 583 8.75 40.98 31.06
C LEU A 583 7.38 40.47 30.60
N ARG A 584 7.04 39.23 31.01
CA ARG A 584 5.76 38.57 30.68
C ARG A 584 4.53 39.40 30.99
N LYS A 585 4.53 40.13 32.12
CA LYS A 585 3.39 41.00 32.48
C LYS A 585 3.17 42.09 31.44
N ASN A 586 4.24 42.79 31.05
CA ASN A 586 4.16 43.89 30.09
C ASN A 586 3.82 43.40 28.68
N GLU A 587 4.36 42.25 28.26
CA GLU A 587 4.04 41.62 26.97
C GLU A 587 2.57 41.16 26.90
N VAL A 588 2.08 40.44 27.92
CA VAL A 588 0.68 39.99 28.01
C VAL A 588 -0.27 41.20 28.10
N LEU A 589 0.07 42.22 28.88
CA LEU A 589 -0.72 43.45 28.96
C LEU A 589 -0.82 44.15 27.60
N SER A 590 0.30 44.25 26.87
CA SER A 590 0.34 44.85 25.54
C SER A 590 -0.47 44.04 24.53
N ALA A 591 -0.35 42.71 24.53
CA ALA A 591 -1.12 41.82 23.67
C ALA A 591 -2.64 41.92 23.96
N LEU A 592 -3.04 42.03 25.23
CA LEU A 592 -4.43 42.23 25.62
C LEU A 592 -4.94 43.64 25.28
N GLN A 593 -4.11 44.68 25.34
CA GLN A 593 -4.49 46.04 24.93
C GLN A 593 -4.62 46.18 23.40
N MET A 594 -3.84 45.41 22.62
CA MET A 594 -3.91 45.37 21.16
C MET A 594 -5.01 44.42 20.62
N SER A 595 -5.66 43.64 21.49
CA SER A 595 -6.72 42.70 21.09
C SER A 595 -8.08 43.41 20.91
N PRO A 596 -8.82 43.14 19.82
CA PRO A 596 -10.13 43.77 19.58
C PRO A 596 -11.26 43.23 20.49
N ASP A 597 -11.07 42.06 21.12
CA ASP A 597 -11.94 41.56 22.20
C ASP A 597 -11.09 40.80 23.23
N PRO A 598 -10.49 41.50 24.21
CA PRO A 598 -9.57 40.90 25.17
C PRO A 598 -10.30 39.91 26.11
N ALA A 599 -11.59 40.15 26.38
CA ALA A 599 -12.40 39.27 27.20
C ALA A 599 -12.67 37.94 26.49
N LYS A 600 -13.05 37.97 25.21
CA LYS A 600 -13.22 36.76 24.41
C LYS A 600 -11.89 36.03 24.23
N PHE A 601 -10.79 36.73 23.96
CA PHE A 601 -9.47 36.12 23.80
C PHE A 601 -9.07 35.30 25.04
N VAL A 602 -9.20 35.88 26.25
CA VAL A 602 -8.90 35.17 27.50
C VAL A 602 -9.93 34.05 27.76
N LEU A 603 -11.20 34.23 27.39
CA LEU A 603 -12.20 33.16 27.53
C LEU A 603 -11.87 31.95 26.64
N ASP A 604 -11.50 32.16 25.38
CA ASP A 604 -11.13 31.10 24.44
C ASP A 604 -9.89 30.32 24.94
N LEU A 605 -8.90 31.03 25.51
CA LEU A 605 -7.75 30.42 26.19
C LEU A 605 -8.16 29.60 27.45
N MET A 606 -9.02 30.16 28.31
CA MET A 606 -9.50 29.45 29.51
C MET A 606 -10.37 28.23 29.16
N LEU A 607 -11.15 28.29 28.08
CA LEU A 607 -11.88 27.16 27.51
C LEU A 607 -10.90 26.09 27.02
N TRP A 608 -9.87 26.46 26.25
CA TRP A 608 -8.81 25.55 25.80
C TRP A 608 -8.13 24.84 26.97
N ILE A 609 -7.70 25.60 27.99
CA ILE A 609 -7.08 25.07 29.23
C ILE A 609 -7.99 24.04 29.90
N SER A 610 -9.29 24.36 30.05
CA SER A 610 -10.28 23.43 30.63
C SER A 610 -10.51 22.18 29.77
N SER A 611 -10.33 22.28 28.45
CA SER A 611 -10.54 21.17 27.51
C SER A 611 -9.38 20.17 27.50
N GLN A 612 -8.13 20.64 27.61
CA GLN A 612 -6.97 19.74 27.72
C GLN A 612 -6.99 19.01 29.06
N HIS A 613 -7.47 19.67 30.13
CA HIS A 613 -7.64 19.04 31.44
C HIS A 613 -8.63 17.87 31.39
N LYS A 614 -9.79 18.06 30.76
CA LYS A 614 -10.80 16.99 30.52
C LYS A 614 -10.23 15.76 29.78
N LYS A 615 -9.21 15.91 28.93
CA LYS A 615 -8.57 14.79 28.20
C LYS A 615 -7.57 13.99 29.05
N ARG A 616 -6.96 14.59 30.08
CA ARG A 616 -5.83 14.00 30.82
C ARG A 616 -6.23 13.24 32.10
N GLY A 617 -7.50 13.28 32.49
CA GLY A 617 -8.09 12.46 33.57
C GLY A 617 -7.62 12.72 35.01
N GLY A 618 -6.60 13.57 35.22
CA GLY A 618 -6.00 13.83 36.52
C GLY A 618 -6.83 14.74 37.44
N THR A 619 -6.67 14.58 38.77
CA THR A 619 -7.44 15.33 39.77
C THR A 619 -6.76 16.63 40.24
N GLY A 620 -6.59 17.58 39.33
CA GLY A 620 -6.06 18.92 39.61
C GLY A 620 -5.32 19.53 38.42
N PHE A 621 -5.39 20.85 38.25
CA PHE A 621 -4.65 21.54 37.18
C PHE A 621 -3.14 21.52 37.43
N GLU A 622 -2.36 21.49 36.35
CA GLU A 622 -0.89 21.54 36.38
C GLU A 622 -0.42 22.95 36.78
N GLU A 623 0.58 23.07 37.67
CA GLU A 623 0.87 24.33 38.37
C GLU A 623 1.32 25.46 37.42
N SER A 624 2.05 25.12 36.35
CA SER A 624 2.41 26.04 35.25
C SER A 624 1.19 26.61 34.54
N VAL A 625 0.20 25.75 34.24
CA VAL A 625 -1.05 26.12 33.56
C VAL A 625 -1.92 26.99 34.46
N LEU A 626 -1.96 26.74 35.77
CA LEU A 626 -2.59 27.66 36.74
C LEU A 626 -1.89 29.02 36.77
N LYS A 627 -0.54 29.07 36.81
CA LYS A 627 0.22 30.32 36.81
C LYS A 627 -0.06 31.18 35.58
N ILE A 628 -0.13 30.56 34.39
CA ILE A 628 -0.53 31.25 33.15
C ILE A 628 -1.99 31.72 33.24
N SER A 629 -2.92 30.87 33.69
CA SER A 629 -4.34 31.25 33.87
C SER A 629 -4.51 32.47 34.78
N LEU A 630 -3.83 32.46 35.93
CA LEU A 630 -3.84 33.54 36.93
C LEU A 630 -3.25 34.83 36.36
N LEU A 631 -2.14 34.75 35.61
CA LEU A 631 -1.52 35.91 34.96
C LEU A 631 -2.46 36.55 33.93
N MET A 632 -3.06 35.74 33.05
CA MET A 632 -3.98 36.22 32.01
C MET A 632 -5.23 36.87 32.62
N LEU A 633 -5.76 36.30 33.71
CA LEU A 633 -6.91 36.86 34.43
C LEU A 633 -6.54 38.12 35.23
N GLU A 634 -5.36 38.19 35.84
CA GLU A 634 -4.84 39.38 36.52
C GLU A 634 -4.64 40.54 35.55
N GLN A 635 -4.12 40.28 34.34
CA GLN A 635 -3.99 41.32 33.31
C GLN A 635 -5.33 41.69 32.66
N LEU A 636 -6.28 40.74 32.50
CA LEU A 636 -7.64 41.07 32.06
C LEU A 636 -8.38 41.96 33.08
N LEU A 637 -8.21 41.70 34.38
CA LEU A 637 -8.72 42.55 35.47
C LEU A 637 -8.12 43.96 35.44
N GLN A 638 -6.86 44.09 35.02
CA GLN A 638 -6.17 45.38 34.89
C GLN A 638 -6.60 46.16 33.63
N VAL A 639 -6.91 45.48 32.52
CA VAL A 639 -7.46 46.11 31.30
C VAL A 639 -8.95 46.47 31.47
N SER A 640 -9.69 45.69 32.24
CA SER A 640 -11.13 45.89 32.55
C SER A 640 -12.02 46.17 31.31
N PRO A 641 -11.97 45.33 30.26
CA PRO A 641 -12.70 45.58 29.00
C PRO A 641 -14.22 45.36 29.16
N HIS A 642 -15.01 45.96 28.27
CA HIS A 642 -16.46 45.74 28.22
C HIS A 642 -16.79 44.33 27.72
N VAL A 643 -17.04 43.40 28.64
CA VAL A 643 -17.40 42.01 28.33
C VAL A 643 -18.77 41.93 27.64
N GLN A 644 -18.78 41.57 26.36
CA GLN A 644 -20.02 41.44 25.58
C GLN A 644 -20.99 40.39 26.19
N PRO A 645 -22.32 40.57 26.11
CA PRO A 645 -23.29 39.64 26.71
C PRO A 645 -23.14 38.18 26.28
N LYS A 646 -22.73 37.92 25.03
CA LYS A 646 -22.46 36.56 24.53
C LYS A 646 -21.26 35.93 25.23
N VAL A 647 -20.11 36.62 25.23
CA VAL A 647 -18.89 36.22 25.94
C VAL A 647 -19.18 36.00 27.42
N LYS A 648 -20.03 36.84 28.03
CA LYS A 648 -20.44 36.70 29.43
C LYS A 648 -21.30 35.45 29.70
N ALA A 649 -22.16 35.04 28.75
CA ALA A 649 -22.94 33.81 28.87
C ALA A 649 -22.06 32.56 28.72
N ASP A 650 -21.12 32.56 27.78
CA ASP A 650 -20.16 31.46 27.58
C ASP A 650 -19.19 31.35 28.79
N ALA A 651 -18.75 32.48 29.34
CA ALA A 651 -17.99 32.54 30.59
C ALA A 651 -18.79 32.03 31.80
N LEU A 652 -20.07 32.38 31.92
CA LEU A 652 -20.94 31.88 32.99
C LEU A 652 -21.10 30.36 32.95
N LYS A 653 -21.21 29.78 31.74
CA LYS A 653 -21.22 28.33 31.55
C LYS A 653 -19.91 27.69 32.03
N LEU A 654 -18.75 28.25 31.65
CA LEU A 654 -17.45 27.76 32.11
C LEU A 654 -17.27 27.87 33.63
N ALA A 655 -17.69 28.99 34.23
CA ALA A 655 -17.64 29.17 35.69
C ALA A 655 -18.53 28.16 36.43
N SER A 656 -19.73 27.89 35.92
CA SER A 656 -20.65 26.89 36.49
C SER A 656 -20.05 25.47 36.40
N GLU A 657 -19.46 25.12 35.25
CA GLU A 657 -18.72 23.88 35.05
C GLU A 657 -17.51 23.74 35.96
N TRP A 658 -16.73 24.81 36.17
CA TRP A 658 -15.54 24.80 37.02
C TRP A 658 -15.93 24.63 38.49
N LYS A 659 -16.90 25.41 38.97
CA LYS A 659 -17.43 25.32 40.34
C LYS A 659 -17.96 23.92 40.67
N ALA A 660 -18.54 23.21 39.69
CA ALA A 660 -19.01 21.84 39.87
C ALA A 660 -17.90 20.77 39.91
N ARG A 661 -16.70 21.07 39.42
CA ARG A 661 -15.53 20.16 39.44
C ARG A 661 -14.57 20.42 40.62
N MET A 662 -14.47 21.67 41.05
CA MET A 662 -13.49 22.13 42.03
C MET A 662 -13.74 21.52 43.43
N LYS A 663 -12.70 21.00 44.05
CA LYS A 663 -12.76 20.48 45.44
C LYS A 663 -12.58 21.63 46.44
N LEU A 664 -13.30 21.58 47.55
CA LEU A 664 -13.30 22.62 48.58
C LEU A 664 -12.40 22.25 49.77
N ASN A 665 -11.11 22.12 49.51
CA ASN A 665 -10.04 21.83 50.47
C ASN A 665 -8.96 22.92 50.41
N ALA A 666 -8.21 23.10 51.51
CA ALA A 666 -7.20 24.16 51.64
C ALA A 666 -6.05 24.03 50.62
N ASP A 667 -5.71 22.79 50.24
CA ASP A 667 -4.64 22.47 49.30
C ASP A 667 -4.95 22.99 47.89
N ASN A 668 -6.24 23.05 47.51
CA ASN A 668 -6.71 23.59 46.23
C ASN A 668 -6.79 25.14 46.20
N SER A 669 -6.24 25.87 47.19
CA SER A 669 -6.34 27.33 47.28
C SER A 669 -5.92 28.10 46.03
N MET A 670 -5.00 27.56 45.21
CA MET A 670 -4.58 28.16 43.94
C MET A 670 -5.63 28.02 42.83
N GLU A 671 -6.32 26.88 42.77
CA GLU A 671 -7.45 26.67 41.85
C GLU A 671 -8.65 27.54 42.25
N ILE A 672 -8.94 27.62 43.55
CA ILE A 672 -10.00 28.47 44.10
C ILE A 672 -9.71 29.95 43.81
N LEU A 673 -8.45 30.39 43.91
CA LEU A 673 -8.04 31.74 43.52
C LEU A 673 -8.28 32.01 42.02
N GLY A 674 -7.95 31.04 41.15
CA GLY A 674 -8.20 31.13 39.70
C GLY A 674 -9.68 31.24 39.36
N PHE A 675 -10.53 30.44 40.01
CA PHE A 675 -11.98 30.55 39.88
C PHE A 675 -12.50 31.92 40.33
N LEU A 676 -12.02 32.43 41.47
CA LEU A 676 -12.42 33.73 42.01
C LEU A 676 -11.96 34.92 41.14
N GLN A 677 -10.74 34.85 40.57
CA GLN A 677 -10.29 35.80 39.55
C GLN A 677 -11.13 35.73 38.28
N PHE A 678 -11.51 34.53 37.83
CA PHE A 678 -12.33 34.35 36.63
C PHE A 678 -13.72 35.00 36.79
N ILE A 679 -14.43 34.74 37.90
CA ILE A 679 -15.75 35.38 38.12
C ILE A 679 -15.65 36.89 38.35
N ALA A 680 -14.50 37.40 38.80
CA ALA A 680 -14.22 38.84 38.87
C ALA A 680 -14.02 39.44 37.47
N ALA A 681 -13.11 38.86 36.67
CA ALA A 681 -12.71 39.38 35.36
C ALA A 681 -13.87 39.42 34.35
N PHE A 682 -14.75 38.43 34.38
CA PHE A 682 -15.96 38.38 33.55
C PHE A 682 -17.20 39.04 34.20
N GLY A 683 -17.05 39.64 35.39
CA GLY A 683 -18.11 40.33 36.12
C GLY A 683 -19.33 39.44 36.44
N LEU A 684 -19.09 38.17 36.78
CA LEU A 684 -20.10 37.12 36.93
C LEU A 684 -20.69 37.02 38.35
N VAL A 685 -20.23 37.85 39.29
CA VAL A 685 -20.54 37.77 40.73
C VAL A 685 -22.03 37.66 41.03
N SER A 686 -22.86 38.41 40.30
CA SER A 686 -24.33 38.44 40.44
C SER A 686 -25.03 37.13 40.07
N SER A 687 -24.34 36.19 39.42
CA SER A 687 -24.87 34.88 39.02
C SER A 687 -24.59 33.77 40.05
N PHE A 688 -23.99 34.12 41.20
CA PHE A 688 -23.57 33.19 42.23
C PHE A 688 -23.96 33.66 43.63
N ASN A 689 -24.08 32.72 44.57
CA ASN A 689 -24.37 33.04 45.97
C ASN A 689 -23.21 33.82 46.62
N ARG A 690 -23.54 35.00 47.18
CA ARG A 690 -22.59 35.94 47.81
C ARG A 690 -21.85 35.29 49.00
N ASP A 691 -22.54 34.51 49.82
CA ASP A 691 -21.95 33.86 51.00
C ASP A 691 -21.05 32.68 50.63
N GLU A 692 -21.33 32.00 49.52
CA GLU A 692 -20.50 30.90 49.02
C GLU A 692 -19.18 31.44 48.45
N ILE A 693 -19.23 32.51 47.66
CA ILE A 693 -18.03 33.20 47.17
C ILE A 693 -17.20 33.70 48.36
N PHE A 694 -17.82 34.30 49.37
CA PHE A 694 -17.14 34.76 50.58
C PHE A 694 -16.44 33.63 51.36
N LYS A 695 -17.06 32.44 51.44
CA LYS A 695 -16.44 31.24 52.02
C LYS A 695 -15.21 30.76 51.22
N LEU A 696 -15.30 30.75 49.88
CA LEU A 696 -14.17 30.42 49.00
C LEU A 696 -13.02 31.43 49.14
N LEU A 697 -13.35 32.72 49.19
CA LEU A 697 -12.39 33.81 49.38
C LEU A 697 -11.59 33.60 50.68
N GLY A 698 -12.24 33.10 51.74
CA GLY A 698 -11.65 32.73 53.02
C GLY A 698 -10.70 31.52 53.01
N THR A 699 -10.66 30.72 51.94
CA THR A 699 -9.62 29.69 51.72
C THR A 699 -8.43 30.22 50.91
N THR A 700 -8.58 31.38 50.27
CA THR A 700 -7.53 32.00 49.41
C THR A 700 -6.77 33.14 50.09
N ALA A 701 -7.11 33.50 51.34
CA ALA A 701 -6.62 34.68 52.05
C ALA A 701 -5.08 34.78 52.20
N GLN A 702 -4.35 33.69 52.03
CA GLN A 702 -2.88 33.66 52.00
C GLN A 702 -2.26 34.27 50.73
N HIS A 703 -3.01 34.29 49.62
CA HIS A 703 -2.54 34.75 48.30
C HIS A 703 -2.69 36.26 48.14
N GLN A 704 -1.67 36.93 47.58
CA GLN A 704 -1.65 38.39 47.42
C GLN A 704 -2.84 38.91 46.60
N GLN A 705 -3.19 38.20 45.53
CA GLN A 705 -4.25 38.56 44.57
C GLN A 705 -5.65 38.46 45.17
N ALA A 706 -5.85 37.69 46.26
CA ALA A 706 -7.14 37.59 46.93
C ALA A 706 -7.67 38.95 47.39
N ARG A 707 -6.76 39.89 47.75
CA ARG A 707 -7.11 41.27 48.12
C ARG A 707 -7.69 42.05 46.93
N ASN A 708 -7.00 42.04 45.79
CA ASN A 708 -7.49 42.68 44.56
C ASN A 708 -8.86 42.10 44.14
N VAL A 709 -9.00 40.78 44.28
CA VAL A 709 -10.24 40.05 44.01
C VAL A 709 -11.38 40.45 44.96
N CYS A 710 -11.15 40.58 46.28
CA CYS A 710 -12.14 41.10 47.23
C CYS A 710 -12.71 42.47 46.80
N GLN A 711 -11.83 43.33 46.28
CA GLN A 711 -12.18 44.69 45.87
C GLN A 711 -13.02 44.69 44.59
N VAL A 712 -12.58 44.00 43.52
CA VAL A 712 -13.31 43.94 42.24
C VAL A 712 -14.63 43.19 42.37
N LEU A 713 -14.70 42.15 43.20
CA LEU A 713 -15.93 41.41 43.45
C LEU A 713 -16.97 42.17 44.32
N GLY A 714 -16.62 43.34 44.87
CA GLY A 714 -17.53 44.14 45.69
C GLY A 714 -17.89 43.49 47.04
N PHE A 715 -16.90 42.95 47.76
CA PHE A 715 -17.04 42.37 49.10
C PHE A 715 -16.59 43.30 50.24
N THR A 716 -16.29 44.57 49.95
CA THR A 716 -15.68 45.53 50.87
C THR A 716 -16.49 45.80 52.15
N ASP A 717 -17.80 45.70 52.07
CA ASP A 717 -18.74 45.76 53.21
C ASP A 717 -18.58 44.59 54.19
N MET A 718 -18.23 43.40 53.70
CA MET A 718 -18.10 42.19 54.51
C MET A 718 -16.67 41.97 55.06
N ILE A 719 -15.71 42.83 54.71
CA ILE A 719 -14.30 42.71 55.14
C ILE A 719 -14.11 42.73 56.67
N PRO A 720 -14.85 43.52 57.48
CA PRO A 720 -14.72 43.43 58.95
C PRO A 720 -15.08 42.02 59.49
N GLY A 721 -16.13 41.39 58.97
CA GLY A 721 -16.48 40.01 59.31
C GLY A 721 -15.49 38.98 58.76
N PHE A 722 -14.87 39.28 57.61
CA PHE A 722 -13.80 38.46 57.03
C PHE A 722 -12.56 38.45 57.93
N ILE A 723 -12.10 39.62 58.35
CA ILE A 723 -10.98 39.82 59.29
C ILE A 723 -11.27 39.08 60.60
N GLN A 724 -12.48 39.21 61.15
CA GLN A 724 -12.89 38.48 62.35
C GLN A 724 -12.82 36.95 62.15
N SER A 725 -13.29 36.41 61.02
CA SER A 725 -13.19 34.97 60.75
C SER A 725 -11.75 34.50 60.49
N LEU A 726 -10.84 35.36 60.02
CA LEU A 726 -9.40 35.06 59.95
C LEU A 726 -8.77 35.03 61.36
N ILE A 727 -9.16 35.94 62.25
CA ILE A 727 -8.71 35.99 63.65
C ILE A 727 -9.14 34.73 64.41
N GLU A 728 -10.39 34.29 64.25
CA GLU A 728 -10.92 33.04 64.82
C GLU A 728 -10.17 31.80 64.31
N ARG A 729 -9.75 31.81 63.04
CA ARG A 729 -8.90 30.77 62.42
C ARG A 729 -7.41 30.91 62.74
N LYS A 730 -7.02 31.90 63.56
CA LYS A 730 -5.62 32.21 63.94
C LYS A 730 -4.72 32.62 62.76
N LEU A 731 -5.32 33.07 61.65
CA LEU A 731 -4.66 33.62 60.46
C LEU A 731 -4.37 35.11 60.66
N TYR A 732 -3.63 35.42 61.73
CA TYR A 732 -3.40 36.79 62.19
C TYR A 732 -2.57 37.64 61.20
N ILE A 733 -1.65 37.02 60.46
CA ILE A 733 -0.80 37.70 59.47
C ILE A 733 -1.63 38.11 58.26
N GLU A 734 -2.52 37.23 57.82
CA GLU A 734 -3.48 37.44 56.75
C GLU A 734 -4.49 38.51 57.15
N ALA A 735 -5.03 38.44 58.38
CA ALA A 735 -5.92 39.46 58.93
C ALA A 735 -5.27 40.86 58.92
N VAL A 736 -4.00 41.00 59.32
CA VAL A 736 -3.24 42.26 59.22
C VAL A 736 -3.07 42.70 57.77
N ARG A 737 -2.74 41.79 56.84
CA ARG A 737 -2.61 42.10 55.40
C ARG A 737 -3.93 42.57 54.75
N PHE A 738 -5.07 42.19 55.30
CA PHE A 738 -6.39 42.70 54.92
C PHE A 738 -6.73 44.04 55.58
N VAL A 739 -6.51 44.19 56.91
CA VAL A 739 -6.68 45.48 57.62
C VAL A 739 -5.89 46.60 56.93
N CYS A 740 -4.62 46.36 56.59
CA CYS A 740 -3.78 47.37 55.95
C CYS A 740 -4.13 47.66 54.49
N ALA A 741 -4.72 46.72 53.76
CA ALA A 741 -5.10 46.90 52.35
C ALA A 741 -6.45 47.61 52.16
N PHE A 742 -7.34 47.54 53.16
CA PHE A 742 -8.68 48.14 53.12
C PHE A 742 -8.88 49.24 54.17
N ASP A 743 -7.77 49.75 54.72
CA ASP A 743 -7.67 50.81 55.73
C ASP A 743 -8.59 50.68 56.97
N CYS A 744 -8.98 49.45 57.31
CA CYS A 744 -9.90 49.12 58.42
C CYS A 744 -9.26 49.22 59.82
N LYS A 745 -8.34 50.19 60.00
CA LYS A 745 -7.55 50.43 61.22
C LYS A 745 -8.44 50.86 62.41
N ASP A 746 -9.63 51.38 62.10
CA ASP A 746 -10.68 51.80 63.04
C ASP A 746 -11.31 50.62 63.80
N LYS A 747 -11.55 49.51 63.11
CA LYS A 747 -12.26 48.33 63.64
C LYS A 747 -11.33 47.25 64.20
N CYS A 748 -10.09 47.18 63.72
CA CYS A 748 -9.07 46.25 64.22
C CYS A 748 -7.68 46.88 64.10
N GLN A 749 -7.04 47.20 65.22
CA GLN A 749 -5.68 47.75 65.16
C GLN A 749 -4.67 46.63 64.83
N PRO A 750 -3.80 46.78 63.81
CA PRO A 750 -2.78 45.77 63.50
C PRO A 750 -1.93 45.37 64.71
N LYS A 751 -1.57 46.34 65.57
CA LYS A 751 -0.84 46.12 66.82
C LYS A 751 -1.53 45.13 67.77
N GLN A 752 -2.87 45.13 67.84
CA GLN A 752 -3.63 44.18 68.67
C GLN A 752 -3.57 42.77 68.08
N LEU A 753 -3.77 42.63 66.76
CA LEU A 753 -3.70 41.33 66.06
C LEU A 753 -2.30 40.69 66.18
N LEU A 754 -1.26 41.51 66.05
CA LEU A 754 0.14 41.11 66.22
C LEU A 754 0.47 40.74 67.68
N THR A 755 -0.18 41.39 68.65
CA THR A 755 -0.06 41.03 70.07
C THR A 755 -0.74 39.68 70.36
N LEU A 756 -1.94 39.44 69.81
CA LEU A 756 -2.64 38.15 69.91
C LEU A 756 -1.81 37.02 69.28
N PHE A 757 -1.25 37.24 68.08
CA PHE A 757 -0.32 36.31 67.44
C PHE A 757 0.89 35.98 68.34
N LEU A 758 1.55 36.98 68.92
CA LEU A 758 2.70 36.77 69.80
C LEU A 758 2.32 36.04 71.09
N GLN A 759 1.14 36.31 71.67
CA GLN A 759 0.61 35.61 72.83
C GLN A 759 0.34 34.13 72.52
N ASP A 760 -0.29 33.84 71.38
CA ASP A 760 -0.65 32.48 71.00
C ASP A 760 0.60 31.64 70.63
N VAL A 761 1.59 32.25 69.94
CA VAL A 761 2.91 31.65 69.70
C VAL A 761 3.66 31.38 71.01
N ASN A 762 3.68 32.34 71.95
CA ASN A 762 4.28 32.13 73.27
C ASN A 762 3.55 31.03 74.07
N ARG A 763 2.22 30.97 74.00
CA ARG A 763 1.39 29.96 74.67
C ARG A 763 1.70 28.56 74.15
N VAL A 764 1.84 28.38 72.83
CA VAL A 764 2.24 27.10 72.23
C VAL A 764 3.66 26.72 72.66
N ALA A 765 4.63 27.65 72.59
CA ALA A 765 6.00 27.39 73.04
C ALA A 765 6.06 26.97 74.53
N CYS A 766 5.39 27.71 75.42
CA CYS A 766 5.31 27.37 76.84
C CYS A 766 4.59 26.04 77.13
N HIS A 767 3.65 25.61 76.27
CA HIS A 767 3.02 24.31 76.38
C HIS A 767 3.98 23.18 75.98
N CYS A 768 4.71 23.34 74.86
CA CYS A 768 5.76 22.41 74.45
C CYS A 768 6.86 22.26 75.51
N CYS A 769 7.34 23.37 76.11
CA CYS A 769 8.34 23.34 77.18
C CYS A 769 7.87 22.56 78.42
N LYS A 770 6.56 22.53 78.72
CA LYS A 770 6.00 21.77 79.86
C LYS A 770 5.83 20.27 79.59
N ILE A 771 5.85 19.84 78.33
CA ILE A 771 5.63 18.43 77.96
C ILE A 771 6.92 17.58 78.02
N GLY A 772 8.10 18.23 78.05
CA GLY A 772 9.37 17.56 78.37
C GLY A 772 9.88 16.51 77.36
N LYS A 773 9.24 16.39 76.19
CA LYS A 773 9.63 15.43 75.14
C LYS A 773 10.54 16.07 74.11
N ASN A 774 11.77 15.56 73.98
CA ASN A 774 12.70 15.88 72.90
C ASN A 774 12.28 15.23 71.57
N SER A 775 11.06 15.51 71.09
CA SER A 775 10.59 15.09 69.76
C SER A 775 11.12 16.05 68.67
N PRO A 776 11.50 15.55 67.48
CA PRO A 776 11.73 16.40 66.30
C PRO A 776 10.56 17.33 65.99
N GLU A 777 9.33 16.94 66.30
CA GLU A 777 8.11 17.72 66.11
C GLU A 777 8.16 19.05 66.88
N VAL A 778 8.72 19.04 68.10
CA VAL A 778 8.86 20.24 68.95
C VAL A 778 9.86 21.23 68.34
N TRP A 779 10.92 20.72 67.72
CA TRP A 779 11.87 21.54 66.96
C TRP A 779 11.23 22.13 65.70
N VAL A 780 10.46 21.35 64.94
CA VAL A 780 9.72 21.84 63.76
C VAL A 780 8.68 22.90 64.14
N MET A 781 7.92 22.69 65.23
CA MET A 781 6.97 23.70 65.72
C MET A 781 7.67 24.97 66.21
N SER A 782 8.84 24.86 66.84
CA SER A 782 9.64 26.01 67.29
C SER A 782 10.23 26.78 66.11
N TYR A 783 10.76 26.07 65.11
CA TYR A 783 11.30 26.64 63.87
C TYR A 783 10.21 27.35 63.06
N ASN A 784 9.04 26.74 62.88
CA ASN A 784 7.88 27.37 62.23
C ASN A 784 7.39 28.61 63.00
N SER A 785 7.47 28.59 64.33
CA SER A 785 7.14 29.77 65.17
C SER A 785 8.14 30.92 64.99
N LEU A 786 9.42 30.61 64.87
CA LEU A 786 10.48 31.59 64.57
C LEU A 786 10.39 32.13 63.14
N SER A 787 10.12 31.26 62.16
CA SER A 787 9.91 31.63 60.76
C SER A 787 8.74 32.61 60.59
N LYS A 788 7.59 32.34 61.25
CA LYS A 788 6.45 33.28 61.26
C LYS A 788 6.76 34.60 61.98
N ARG A 789 7.64 34.61 63.01
CA ARG A 789 8.16 35.88 63.59
C ARG A 789 9.05 36.66 62.62
N LEU A 790 9.89 36.00 61.83
CA LEU A 790 10.70 36.64 60.80
C LEU A 790 9.84 37.24 59.68
N GLN A 791 8.79 36.53 59.24
CA GLN A 791 7.77 37.08 58.32
C GLN A 791 7.05 38.30 58.90
N MET A 792 6.72 38.29 60.20
CA MET A 792 6.09 39.42 60.88
C MET A 792 6.99 40.67 60.93
N ASN A 793 8.30 40.50 61.14
CA ASN A 793 9.24 41.65 61.12
C ASN A 793 9.36 42.28 59.71
N ARG A 794 9.24 41.48 58.64
CA ARG A 794 9.14 41.99 57.24
C ARG A 794 7.76 42.58 56.87
N LEU A 795 6.85 42.74 57.83
CA LEU A 795 5.53 43.39 57.67
C LEU A 795 5.33 44.59 58.61
N LEU A 796 6.37 44.97 59.35
CA LEU A 796 6.43 46.13 60.26
C LEU A 796 7.50 47.16 59.84
N LEU A 797 8.14 46.91 58.70
CA LEU A 797 8.99 47.80 57.92
C LEU A 797 8.27 48.10 56.61
#